data_AF-A0A3D1R4X5-F1
#
_entry.id   AF-A0A3D1R4X5-F1
#
_cell.length_a   1.000
_cell.length_b   1.000
_cell.length_c   1.000
_cell.angle_alpha   90.00
_cell.angle_beta   90.00
_cell.angle_gamma   90.00
#
_symmetry.space_group_name_H-M   'P 1'
#
loop_
_entity.id
_entity.type
_entity.pdbx_description
1 polymer ?
#
loop_
_entity_poly.entity_id
_entity_poly.type
_entity_poly.pdbx_seq_one_letter_code
_entity_poly.pdbx_strand_id
1 'polypeptide(L)'
;MPRMSPDRDGPWTGRLYRFGLYNEFVEGGTTDPTKLHPQRAASDPVPSIYVVDEGNNIVEEDTTSGQFKRRALGGRAEHFWEANEELVKLGHQNRKIFTVIDCGGTSCDKDGLFTEDDEVIEFSDSNLDTLIDYLGIRGVSGLCPTQTELGRLLDFLKLPSVSVAAAAVEHALPSNPTQSDYDELCGRVLINYVRGQDLAGAVDSTRKATRSEVLGDIFHSSPTIVDPPAEPWLCDLGLSNQCLRTLYSKHLATTPTPHAAATEGTKCDGSGSVERQPYEQFAWEQATRNKLALVGANDGMLHAFVAGEATSKCEGGERTVAFDAGSGAEAWAFIPPDLLPRLKDLVDGHTYLVDGDVMVRDIWADANLDGIKDASEFHTVAVVAEGRGGTHYIALDLTKDYTSEENRRGFFRWIFPQPCSAEAAEFGKTLLALAPRPPPIGPVLLEVGAAASNKVTRYSKPTEERWVAMLSGGWSPNGEKGRGIYMVDVWRGKVGARRDNLLWKLEQPANSPSLNEQKSPVQHLIQSIVAPVAMVDYGSNTNPQLDGFFDTGVVGDTLGQIWVARFYAPGQVGGDGLVTNWAAGRAFAQDDRVQAEATSARSVVNLNPFYSLASVGLQLDNSALRVFLGTGNRYSLLDPDAGYCRFDNPLACAKYGCEANASYSISRWSTESSTDSEWADSNFVQGGFVSSQSGVPQACGTVSAALSTHELTCPNGGGTIEFVDMPRTRVTCGLSEGASPAYSCVRTDPISPFYGDENPNLAVATSGLGTNRFYGIWAYGTDRVFDETKTSSGANYQTAAEFDAARLTDRTAENGNGDLVDVTCATAVELSASCTAAAAPASKDGRGWFFEYDKLSEKTAGGGAILASCVMWNSASPDTAANTANACAAAGAAARLYQADFVTGAAECAEGMRKYDENGVYVGSARYVERAVIAPPPEPATVVAISKTDHRIKISNLALEPGNQAQETSASITTDTLQSVYELPVSRALHYCRHHSADRCAVSLP
;
A
#
# COMPACT_ATOMS: atom_id res chain seq x y z
N MET A 1 6.76 7.74 -14.28
CA MET A 1 5.55 8.58 -14.18
C MET A 1 4.40 7.84 -14.83
N PRO A 2 3.44 7.31 -14.05
CA PRO A 2 2.29 6.56 -14.58
C PRO A 2 1.22 7.50 -15.16
N ARG A 3 0.53 7.08 -16.22
CA ARG A 3 -0.63 7.74 -16.85
C ARG A 3 -1.63 6.68 -17.31
N MET A 4 -2.91 7.05 -17.33
CA MET A 4 -3.99 6.23 -17.88
C MET A 4 -4.66 6.96 -19.05
N SER A 5 -5.20 6.18 -20.00
CA SER A 5 -6.10 6.67 -21.03
C SER A 5 -7.39 5.85 -20.98
N PRO A 6 -8.52 6.42 -20.50
CA PRO A 6 -9.79 5.71 -20.49
C PRO A 6 -10.30 5.48 -21.91
N ASP A 7 -10.91 4.33 -22.14
CA ASP A 7 -11.65 4.00 -23.36
C ASP A 7 -13.09 3.63 -22.98
N ARG A 8 -14.05 4.11 -23.77
CA ARG A 8 -15.47 3.85 -23.56
C ARG A 8 -15.86 2.44 -24.02
N ASP A 9 -15.24 1.96 -25.08
CA ASP A 9 -15.63 0.74 -25.79
C ASP A 9 -14.54 -0.36 -25.73
N GLY A 10 -13.50 -0.16 -24.90
CA GLY A 10 -12.35 -1.05 -24.76
C GLY A 10 -11.71 -1.01 -23.37
N PRO A 11 -10.73 -1.90 -23.08
CA PRO A 11 -9.99 -1.86 -21.83
C PRO A 11 -9.17 -0.57 -21.74
N TRP A 12 -9.10 -0.02 -20.53
CA TRP A 12 -8.31 1.19 -20.27
C TRP A 12 -6.82 0.88 -20.39
N THR A 13 -6.06 1.84 -20.92
CA THR A 13 -4.65 1.63 -21.25
C THR A 13 -3.75 2.41 -20.30
N GLY A 14 -2.66 1.76 -19.88
CA GLY A 14 -1.64 2.35 -19.02
C GLY A 14 -0.43 2.79 -19.83
N ARG A 15 0.22 3.88 -19.38
CA ARG A 15 1.48 4.37 -19.94
C ARG A 15 2.43 4.76 -18.83
N LEU A 16 3.67 4.29 -18.90
CA LEU A 16 4.68 4.57 -17.88
C LEU A 16 5.89 5.23 -18.53
N TYR A 17 6.10 6.50 -18.20
CA TYR A 17 7.17 7.32 -18.77
C TYR A 17 8.36 7.46 -17.81
N ARG A 18 9.57 7.43 -18.36
CA ARG A 18 10.80 7.82 -17.67
C ARG A 18 11.31 9.17 -18.14
N PHE A 19 11.42 10.09 -17.19
CA PHE A 19 12.05 11.40 -17.33
C PHE A 19 13.17 11.56 -16.29
N GLY A 20 14.11 12.46 -16.53
CA GLY A 20 15.17 12.80 -15.59
C GLY A 20 14.68 13.76 -14.50
N LEU A 21 15.46 13.86 -13.42
CA LEU A 21 15.25 14.85 -12.36
C LEU A 21 16.51 15.71 -12.28
N TYR A 22 16.34 17.02 -12.39
CA TYR A 22 17.40 18.00 -12.28
C TYR A 22 17.21 18.83 -11.00
N ASN A 23 18.27 18.99 -10.21
CA ASN A 23 18.21 19.74 -8.95
C ASN A 23 19.24 20.88 -8.98
N GLU A 24 18.77 22.13 -9.07
CA GLU A 24 19.63 23.32 -9.10
C GLU A 24 20.49 23.49 -7.84
N PHE A 25 19.98 23.07 -6.67
CA PHE A 25 20.72 23.15 -5.41
C PHE A 25 21.95 22.24 -5.44
N VAL A 26 21.77 21.02 -5.94
CA VAL A 26 22.84 20.03 -6.06
C VAL A 26 23.89 20.51 -7.06
N GLU A 27 23.47 21.04 -8.20
CA GLU A 27 24.37 21.48 -9.27
C GLU A 27 25.04 22.84 -9.02
N GLY A 28 24.61 23.59 -8.00
CA GLY A 28 25.25 24.85 -7.63
C GLY A 28 24.98 26.02 -8.59
N GLY A 29 23.89 25.92 -9.36
CA GLY A 29 23.52 26.90 -10.37
C GLY A 29 22.83 26.25 -11.57
N THR A 30 22.34 27.09 -12.48
CA THR A 30 21.64 26.66 -13.69
C THR A 30 22.62 26.23 -14.78
N THR A 31 22.40 25.07 -15.41
CA THR A 31 23.23 24.57 -16.52
C THR A 31 23.10 25.37 -17.83
N ASP A 32 21.98 26.09 -18.04
CA ASP A 32 21.81 27.01 -19.18
C ASP A 32 20.64 28.01 -18.93
N PRO A 33 20.90 29.31 -18.69
CA PRO A 33 19.85 30.30 -18.46
C PRO A 33 18.91 30.48 -19.67
N THR A 34 19.37 30.17 -20.89
CA THR A 34 18.58 30.34 -22.12
C THR A 34 17.51 29.26 -22.31
N LYS A 35 17.67 28.11 -21.65
CA LYS A 35 16.68 27.01 -21.63
C LYS A 35 15.64 27.14 -20.50
N LEU A 36 15.91 28.00 -19.52
CA LEU A 36 15.13 28.07 -18.28
C LEU A 36 14.23 29.32 -18.23
N HIS A 37 14.67 30.49 -18.72
CA HIS A 37 13.93 31.76 -18.51
C HIS A 37 14.19 32.87 -19.57
N PRO A 38 13.19 33.25 -20.41
CA PRO A 38 13.27 34.49 -21.19
C PRO A 38 12.97 35.77 -20.37
N GLN A 39 12.44 35.68 -19.14
CA GLN A 39 11.89 36.84 -18.40
C GLN A 39 12.25 36.94 -16.90
N ARG A 40 13.14 36.11 -16.33
CA ARG A 40 13.37 36.10 -14.87
C ARG A 40 14.49 37.07 -14.47
N ALA A 41 14.26 37.88 -13.44
CA ALA A 41 15.27 38.73 -12.82
C ALA A 41 16.24 37.88 -11.98
N ALA A 42 17.50 38.30 -11.90
CA ALA A 42 18.60 37.60 -11.21
C ALA A 42 18.44 37.48 -9.67
N SER A 43 17.34 37.94 -9.09
CA SER A 43 17.12 38.07 -7.65
C SER A 43 16.12 37.05 -7.07
N ASP A 44 15.73 36.01 -7.81
CA ASP A 44 14.73 35.03 -7.35
C ASP A 44 15.41 33.85 -6.62
N PRO A 45 15.30 33.73 -5.28
CA PRO A 45 16.17 32.88 -4.49
C PRO A 45 15.50 31.55 -4.08
N VAL A 46 15.05 30.74 -5.05
CA VAL A 46 14.58 29.38 -4.72
C VAL A 46 15.25 28.33 -5.62
N PRO A 47 16.19 27.53 -5.08
CA PRO A 47 16.70 26.35 -5.77
C PRO A 47 15.52 25.42 -6.07
N SER A 48 15.29 25.13 -7.35
CA SER A 48 14.14 24.34 -7.78
C SER A 48 14.58 22.98 -8.33
N ILE A 49 13.74 21.97 -8.09
CA ILE A 49 13.82 20.66 -8.73
C ILE A 49 12.96 20.70 -10.01
N TYR A 50 13.46 20.13 -11.10
CA TYR A 50 12.76 20.06 -12.38
C TYR A 50 12.75 18.65 -12.93
N VAL A 51 11.64 18.31 -13.57
CA VAL A 51 11.56 17.13 -14.44
C VAL A 51 12.17 17.54 -15.79
N VAL A 52 13.08 16.72 -16.31
CA VAL A 52 13.80 17.00 -17.56
C VAL A 52 13.68 15.84 -18.55
N ASP A 53 13.66 16.18 -19.84
CA ASP A 53 13.66 15.24 -20.95
C ASP A 53 15.08 14.71 -21.24
N GLU A 54 15.23 13.78 -22.18
CA GLU A 54 16.54 13.21 -22.57
C GLU A 54 17.54 14.30 -23.03
N GLY A 55 17.02 15.36 -23.67
CA GLY A 55 17.79 16.54 -24.09
C GLY A 55 18.08 17.55 -22.96
N ASN A 56 17.77 17.20 -21.72
CA ASN A 56 17.90 18.03 -20.52
C ASN A 56 17.09 19.34 -20.60
N ASN A 57 15.94 19.32 -21.26
CA ASN A 57 14.98 20.42 -21.30
C ASN A 57 13.91 20.23 -20.22
N ILE A 58 13.43 21.32 -19.60
CA ILE A 58 12.33 21.23 -18.63
C ILE A 58 11.08 20.68 -19.31
N VAL A 59 10.51 19.66 -18.68
CA VAL A 59 9.23 19.06 -19.04
C VAL A 59 8.13 19.73 -18.22
N GLU A 60 7.06 20.10 -18.91
CA GLU A 60 5.78 20.45 -18.33
C GLU A 60 4.70 19.56 -18.92
N GLU A 61 3.60 19.39 -18.19
CA GLU A 61 2.43 18.73 -18.71
C GLU A 61 1.42 19.77 -19.18
N ASP A 62 0.86 19.57 -20.37
CA ASP A 62 -0.25 20.37 -20.84
C ASP A 62 -1.51 20.04 -20.04
N THR A 63 -2.02 21.02 -19.29
CA THR A 63 -3.18 20.83 -18.41
C THR A 63 -4.48 20.53 -19.17
N THR A 64 -4.54 20.78 -20.48
CA THR A 64 -5.72 20.48 -21.31
C THR A 64 -5.60 19.12 -21.98
N SER A 65 -4.41 18.77 -22.50
CA SER A 65 -4.22 17.52 -23.27
C SER A 65 -3.52 16.39 -22.49
N GLY A 66 -3.00 16.64 -21.28
CA GLY A 66 -2.21 15.67 -20.50
C GLY A 66 -0.88 15.27 -21.14
N GLN A 67 -0.43 15.99 -22.17
CA GLN A 67 0.78 15.65 -22.93
C GLN A 67 2.01 16.33 -22.32
N PHE A 68 3.12 15.59 -22.23
CA PHE A 68 4.41 16.15 -21.82
C PHE A 68 5.00 17.00 -22.95
N LYS A 69 5.28 18.27 -22.65
CA LYS A 69 5.84 19.27 -23.56
C LYS A 69 7.06 19.95 -22.98
N ARG A 70 7.91 20.50 -23.86
CA ARG A 70 9.06 21.31 -23.46
C ARG A 70 8.60 22.73 -23.09
N ARG A 71 8.89 23.18 -21.86
CA ARG A 71 8.46 24.50 -21.33
C ARG A 71 8.83 25.66 -22.27
N ALA A 72 10.11 25.78 -22.63
CA ALA A 72 10.63 26.95 -23.34
C ALA A 72 10.52 26.85 -24.88
N LEU A 73 10.60 25.63 -25.44
CA LEU A 73 10.68 25.40 -26.88
C LEU A 73 9.32 25.04 -27.51
N GLY A 74 8.34 24.64 -26.70
CA GLY A 74 7.13 23.99 -27.17
C GLY A 74 7.39 22.61 -27.81
N GLY A 75 6.31 21.95 -28.24
CA GLY A 75 6.36 20.60 -28.80
C GLY A 75 6.52 19.49 -27.74
N ARG A 76 6.40 18.23 -28.18
CA ARG A 76 6.45 17.03 -27.33
C ARG A 76 7.82 16.90 -26.64
N ALA A 77 7.80 16.55 -25.35
CA ALA A 77 9.01 16.22 -24.59
C ALA A 77 9.52 14.82 -24.96
N GLU A 78 10.84 14.65 -24.94
CA GLU A 78 11.52 13.39 -25.29
C GLU A 78 11.76 12.56 -24.03
N HIS A 79 10.96 11.52 -23.83
CA HIS A 79 11.15 10.57 -22.73
C HIS A 79 12.36 9.67 -22.98
N PHE A 80 13.01 9.19 -21.91
CA PHE A 80 14.07 8.18 -22.03
C PHE A 80 13.50 6.85 -22.56
N TRP A 81 12.34 6.46 -22.05
CA TRP A 81 11.54 5.34 -22.53
C TRP A 81 10.09 5.48 -22.06
N GLU A 82 9.19 4.80 -22.78
CA GLU A 82 7.77 4.63 -22.43
C GLU A 82 7.45 3.13 -22.51
N ALA A 83 6.93 2.57 -21.41
CA ALA A 83 6.81 1.13 -21.24
C ALA A 83 5.93 0.45 -22.31
N ASN A 84 4.82 1.07 -22.71
CA ASN A 84 3.96 0.50 -23.74
C ASN A 84 4.63 0.51 -25.13
N GLU A 85 5.35 1.58 -25.49
CA GLU A 85 6.18 1.63 -26.71
C GLU A 85 7.22 0.49 -26.72
N GLU A 86 7.87 0.20 -25.60
CA GLU A 86 8.83 -0.91 -25.48
C GLU A 86 8.16 -2.29 -25.51
N LEU A 87 6.96 -2.45 -24.94
CA LEU A 87 6.18 -3.69 -25.05
C LEU A 87 5.78 -4.00 -26.49
N VAL A 88 5.37 -2.99 -27.25
CA VAL A 88 5.02 -3.15 -28.67
C VAL A 88 6.26 -3.58 -29.48
N LYS A 89 7.44 -3.00 -29.19
CA LYS A 89 8.71 -3.39 -29.82
C LYS A 89 9.13 -4.82 -29.48
N LEU A 90 8.96 -5.23 -28.22
CA LEU A 90 9.26 -6.59 -27.75
C LEU A 90 8.36 -7.61 -28.46
N GLY A 91 7.08 -7.29 -28.59
CA GLY A 91 6.05 -8.12 -29.22
C GLY A 91 5.54 -9.25 -28.32
N HIS A 92 4.24 -9.57 -28.45
CA HIS A 92 3.52 -10.50 -27.57
C HIS A 92 4.12 -11.93 -27.49
N GLN A 93 4.82 -12.37 -28.54
CA GLN A 93 5.46 -13.70 -28.58
C GLN A 93 6.72 -13.78 -27.71
N ASN A 94 7.44 -12.67 -27.53
CA ASN A 94 8.71 -12.66 -26.78
C ASN A 94 8.55 -12.29 -25.30
N ARG A 95 7.34 -11.94 -24.87
CA ARG A 95 7.05 -11.60 -23.47
C ARG A 95 7.23 -12.82 -22.57
N LYS A 96 7.92 -12.63 -21.44
CA LYS A 96 8.10 -13.64 -20.40
C LYS A 96 7.10 -13.41 -19.28
N ILE A 97 5.94 -14.04 -19.39
CA ILE A 97 4.86 -13.92 -18.41
C ILE A 97 4.81 -15.20 -17.59
N PHE A 98 4.90 -15.11 -16.28
CA PHE A 98 4.95 -16.25 -15.37
C PHE A 98 3.68 -16.35 -14.52
N THR A 99 3.34 -17.56 -14.12
CA THR A 99 2.31 -17.84 -13.12
C THR A 99 2.69 -19.11 -12.34
N VAL A 100 1.88 -19.46 -11.34
CA VAL A 100 2.13 -20.60 -10.45
C VAL A 100 1.01 -21.61 -10.59
N ILE A 101 1.38 -22.88 -10.54
CA ILE A 101 0.44 -24.00 -10.49
C ILE A 101 0.68 -24.79 -9.20
N ASP A 102 -0.40 -25.34 -8.62
CA ASP A 102 -0.33 -26.25 -7.46
C ASP A 102 0.31 -27.56 -7.92
N CYS A 103 1.63 -27.65 -7.73
CA CYS A 103 2.49 -28.69 -8.28
C CYS A 103 3.82 -28.72 -7.50
N GLY A 104 3.80 -29.38 -6.35
CA GLY A 104 4.96 -29.49 -5.48
C GLY A 104 5.92 -30.64 -5.83
N GLY A 105 7.21 -30.45 -5.51
CA GLY A 105 8.19 -31.56 -5.50
C GLY A 105 8.66 -32.04 -6.88
N THR A 106 9.01 -33.33 -7.00
CA THR A 106 9.39 -33.98 -8.28
C THR A 106 8.25 -34.81 -8.89
N SER A 107 7.19 -35.06 -8.12
CA SER A 107 6.00 -35.82 -8.52
C SER A 107 4.79 -34.94 -8.87
N CYS A 108 4.91 -33.62 -8.78
CA CYS A 108 3.81 -32.67 -8.96
C CYS A 108 2.65 -32.96 -8.00
N ASP A 109 2.95 -32.97 -6.70
CA ASP A 109 1.98 -33.21 -5.65
C ASP A 109 1.06 -31.99 -5.54
N LYS A 110 -0.24 -32.18 -5.79
CA LYS A 110 -1.27 -31.14 -5.66
C LYS A 110 -1.79 -31.08 -4.23
N ASP A 111 -1.25 -30.18 -3.40
CA ASP A 111 -1.60 -30.09 -1.98
C ASP A 111 -2.70 -29.02 -1.69
N GLY A 112 -3.12 -28.30 -2.73
CA GLY A 112 -4.13 -27.25 -2.68
C GLY A 112 -3.64 -25.96 -2.04
N LEU A 113 -2.34 -25.76 -1.93
CA LEU A 113 -1.69 -24.56 -1.40
C LEU A 113 -0.79 -23.98 -2.49
N PHE A 114 -0.53 -22.67 -2.43
CA PHE A 114 0.45 -22.01 -3.29
C PHE A 114 1.57 -21.46 -2.41
N THR A 115 2.70 -22.16 -2.42
CA THR A 115 3.88 -21.91 -1.59
C THR A 115 5.16 -21.97 -2.43
N GLU A 116 6.32 -21.82 -1.79
CA GLU A 116 7.63 -21.85 -2.45
C GLU A 116 8.00 -23.21 -3.06
N ASP A 117 7.24 -24.26 -2.71
CA ASP A 117 7.45 -25.61 -3.22
C ASP A 117 6.86 -25.82 -4.63
N ASP A 118 5.97 -24.91 -5.05
CA ASP A 118 5.18 -24.98 -6.27
C ASP A 118 5.92 -24.53 -7.54
N GLU A 119 5.47 -25.04 -8.68
CA GLU A 119 6.12 -24.79 -9.96
C GLU A 119 5.68 -23.45 -10.57
N VAL A 120 6.68 -22.65 -10.95
CA VAL A 120 6.49 -21.44 -11.75
C VAL A 120 6.61 -21.79 -13.23
N ILE A 121 5.54 -21.58 -13.98
CA ILE A 121 5.47 -21.87 -15.42
C ILE A 121 5.24 -20.59 -16.23
N GLU A 122 5.59 -20.63 -17.51
CA GLU A 122 5.26 -19.52 -18.42
C GLU A 122 3.78 -19.57 -18.83
N PHE A 123 3.10 -18.43 -18.79
CA PHE A 123 1.75 -18.24 -19.31
C PHE A 123 1.78 -18.14 -20.84
N SER A 124 1.74 -19.30 -21.50
CA SER A 124 1.88 -19.41 -22.94
C SER A 124 1.10 -20.61 -23.51
N ASP A 125 0.93 -20.60 -24.82
CA ASP A 125 0.27 -21.66 -25.57
C ASP A 125 0.95 -23.04 -25.44
N SER A 126 2.25 -23.08 -25.09
CA SER A 126 2.97 -24.34 -24.86
C SER A 126 2.58 -25.01 -23.55
N ASN A 127 2.04 -24.25 -22.59
CA ASN A 127 1.61 -24.75 -21.28
C ASN A 127 0.08 -24.81 -21.15
N LEU A 128 -0.67 -24.67 -22.26
CA LEU A 128 -2.13 -24.64 -22.25
C LEU A 128 -2.75 -25.87 -21.60
N ASP A 129 -2.21 -27.07 -21.85
CA ASP A 129 -2.74 -28.32 -21.31
C ASP A 129 -2.81 -28.29 -19.77
N THR A 130 -1.89 -27.58 -19.13
CA THR A 130 -1.88 -27.36 -17.68
C THR A 130 -2.71 -26.15 -17.28
N LEU A 131 -2.60 -25.03 -18.02
CA LEU A 131 -3.24 -23.77 -17.68
C LEU A 131 -4.77 -23.79 -17.85
N ILE A 132 -5.29 -24.59 -18.78
CA ILE A 132 -6.72 -24.59 -19.14
C ILE A 132 -7.65 -24.85 -17.95
N ASP A 133 -7.19 -25.63 -16.96
CA ASP A 133 -7.94 -25.91 -15.73
C ASP A 133 -7.96 -24.71 -14.76
N TYR A 134 -6.96 -23.84 -14.82
CA TYR A 134 -6.87 -22.62 -14.01
C TYR A 134 -7.58 -21.43 -14.65
N LEU A 135 -7.77 -21.42 -15.98
CA LEU A 135 -8.44 -20.32 -16.69
C LEU A 135 -9.95 -20.19 -16.40
N GLY A 136 -10.56 -21.20 -15.77
CA GLY A 136 -11.97 -21.15 -15.38
C GLY A 136 -12.95 -20.99 -16.55
N ILE A 137 -12.56 -21.42 -17.75
CA ILE A 137 -13.36 -21.25 -18.99
C ILE A 137 -14.31 -22.42 -19.26
N ARG A 138 -14.00 -23.62 -18.76
CA ARG A 138 -14.79 -24.83 -18.99
C ARG A 138 -16.12 -24.74 -18.24
N GLY A 139 -17.21 -25.15 -18.89
CA GLY A 139 -18.55 -25.17 -18.28
C GLY A 139 -19.20 -23.79 -18.07
N VAL A 140 -18.55 -22.70 -18.47
CA VAL A 140 -19.14 -21.35 -18.43
C VAL A 140 -20.05 -21.15 -19.65
N SER A 141 -21.36 -21.08 -19.40
CA SER A 141 -22.37 -20.95 -20.46
C SER A 141 -22.12 -19.71 -21.35
N GLY A 142 -22.04 -19.94 -22.66
CA GLY A 142 -21.92 -18.90 -23.68
C GLY A 142 -20.57 -18.17 -23.72
N LEU A 143 -19.56 -18.54 -22.93
CA LEU A 143 -18.22 -17.91 -23.00
C LEU A 143 -17.43 -18.41 -24.21
N CYS A 144 -17.17 -19.71 -24.26
CA CYS A 144 -16.42 -20.38 -25.31
C CYS A 144 -17.33 -20.77 -26.48
N PRO A 145 -16.78 -20.93 -27.70
CA PRO A 145 -17.54 -21.41 -28.84
C PRO A 145 -18.10 -22.81 -28.59
N THR A 146 -19.23 -23.09 -29.23
CA THR A 146 -19.85 -24.41 -29.33
C THR A 146 -20.10 -24.74 -30.79
N GLN A 147 -20.69 -25.90 -31.09
CA GLN A 147 -21.07 -26.23 -32.47
C GLN A 147 -22.08 -25.27 -33.08
N THR A 148 -22.88 -24.58 -32.26
CA THR A 148 -23.98 -23.72 -32.72
C THR A 148 -23.77 -22.24 -32.44
N GLU A 149 -22.89 -21.90 -31.50
CA GLU A 149 -22.71 -20.53 -31.01
C GLU A 149 -21.23 -20.14 -31.02
N LEU A 150 -20.96 -18.88 -31.34
CA LEU A 150 -19.60 -18.35 -31.45
C LEU A 150 -18.95 -18.10 -30.07
N GLY A 151 -19.76 -17.89 -29.02
CA GLY A 151 -19.30 -17.55 -27.67
C GLY A 151 -18.96 -16.06 -27.49
N ARG A 152 -19.13 -15.55 -26.26
CA ARG A 152 -18.88 -14.15 -25.89
C ARG A 152 -17.44 -13.72 -26.11
N LEU A 153 -16.45 -14.60 -25.89
CA LEU A 153 -15.04 -14.25 -26.06
C LEU A 153 -14.72 -13.89 -27.52
N LEU A 154 -15.16 -14.71 -28.47
CA LEU A 154 -14.93 -14.45 -29.89
C LEU A 154 -15.73 -13.25 -30.40
N ASP A 155 -16.95 -13.07 -29.89
CA ASP A 155 -17.79 -11.91 -30.22
C ASP A 155 -17.18 -10.58 -29.72
N PHE A 156 -16.70 -10.56 -28.47
CA PHE A 156 -15.96 -9.44 -27.88
C PHE A 156 -14.74 -9.05 -28.73
N LEU A 157 -13.98 -10.04 -29.20
CA LEU A 157 -12.82 -9.86 -30.08
C LEU A 157 -13.21 -9.62 -31.55
N LYS A 158 -14.50 -9.49 -31.88
CA LYS A 158 -15.01 -9.28 -33.24
C LYS A 158 -14.49 -10.34 -34.23
N LEU A 159 -14.30 -11.59 -33.78
CA LEU A 159 -13.83 -12.71 -34.59
C LEU A 159 -15.04 -13.35 -35.28
N PRO A 160 -15.18 -13.27 -36.62
CA PRO A 160 -16.43 -13.59 -37.30
C PRO A 160 -16.76 -15.09 -37.37
N SER A 161 -15.79 -15.96 -37.11
CA SER A 161 -15.97 -17.41 -37.10
C SER A 161 -14.87 -18.11 -36.30
N VAL A 162 -15.15 -19.35 -35.88
CA VAL A 162 -14.17 -20.25 -35.24
C VAL A 162 -12.95 -20.49 -36.14
N SER A 163 -13.14 -20.58 -37.47
CA SER A 163 -12.03 -20.75 -38.41
C SER A 163 -11.09 -19.55 -38.47
N VAL A 164 -11.61 -18.32 -38.34
CA VAL A 164 -10.79 -17.11 -38.27
C VAL A 164 -10.05 -17.05 -36.93
N ALA A 165 -10.73 -17.41 -35.83
CA ALA A 165 -10.09 -17.51 -34.52
C ALA A 165 -8.92 -18.51 -34.52
N ALA A 166 -9.15 -19.72 -35.04
CA ALA A 166 -8.13 -20.77 -35.14
C ALA A 166 -6.93 -20.35 -36.00
N ALA A 167 -7.19 -19.67 -37.13
CA ALA A 167 -6.12 -19.14 -37.98
C ALA A 167 -5.31 -18.02 -37.30
N ALA A 168 -5.95 -17.18 -36.48
CA ALA A 168 -5.30 -16.08 -35.77
C ALA A 168 -4.31 -16.59 -34.71
N VAL A 169 -4.65 -17.66 -33.98
CA VAL A 169 -3.79 -18.28 -32.96
C VAL A 169 -3.01 -19.50 -33.49
N GLU A 170 -2.93 -19.66 -34.81
CA GLU A 170 -2.19 -20.74 -35.49
C GLU A 170 -2.56 -22.16 -35.01
N HIS A 171 -3.82 -22.37 -34.61
CA HIS A 171 -4.33 -23.65 -34.14
C HIS A 171 -5.10 -24.38 -35.25
N ALA A 172 -4.86 -25.68 -35.39
CA ALA A 172 -5.51 -26.52 -36.38
C ALA A 172 -6.68 -27.29 -35.77
N LEU A 173 -7.91 -26.94 -36.14
CA LEU A 173 -9.10 -27.67 -35.71
C LEU A 173 -9.30 -28.96 -36.52
N PRO A 174 -9.74 -30.06 -35.87
CA PRO A 174 -10.11 -31.28 -36.58
C PRO A 174 -11.38 -31.07 -37.42
N SER A 175 -11.60 -31.94 -38.41
CA SER A 175 -12.76 -31.86 -39.31
C SER A 175 -14.12 -31.94 -38.62
N ASN A 176 -14.20 -32.58 -37.44
CA ASN A 176 -15.39 -32.65 -36.59
C ASN A 176 -14.99 -32.29 -35.16
N PRO A 177 -14.95 -30.99 -34.80
CA PRO A 177 -14.54 -30.55 -33.46
C PRO A 177 -15.52 -31.00 -32.37
N THR A 178 -14.95 -31.49 -31.28
CA THR A 178 -15.60 -31.74 -30.00
C THR A 178 -15.63 -30.47 -29.15
N GLN A 179 -16.36 -30.48 -28.03
CA GLN A 179 -16.33 -29.34 -27.10
C GLN A 179 -14.92 -29.10 -26.52
N SER A 180 -14.14 -30.16 -26.30
CA SER A 180 -12.75 -30.02 -25.83
C SER A 180 -11.87 -29.26 -26.82
N ASP A 181 -12.08 -29.46 -28.13
CA ASP A 181 -11.34 -28.74 -29.17
C ASP A 181 -11.72 -27.24 -29.19
N TYR A 182 -13.00 -26.93 -28.94
CA TYR A 182 -13.46 -25.54 -28.81
C TYR A 182 -12.95 -24.88 -27.53
N ASP A 183 -12.89 -25.61 -26.41
CA ASP A 183 -12.36 -25.11 -25.15
C ASP A 183 -10.84 -24.87 -25.26
N GLU A 184 -10.10 -25.73 -25.97
CA GLU A 184 -8.68 -25.51 -26.28
C GLU A 184 -8.48 -24.24 -27.11
N LEU A 185 -9.26 -24.07 -28.20
CA LEU A 185 -9.23 -22.85 -29.00
C LEU A 185 -9.54 -21.61 -28.15
N CYS A 186 -10.56 -21.69 -27.29
CA CYS A 186 -10.96 -20.63 -26.37
C CYS A 186 -9.81 -20.25 -25.43
N GLY A 187 -9.11 -21.25 -24.88
CA GLY A 187 -7.93 -21.07 -24.04
C GLY A 187 -6.77 -20.39 -24.78
N ARG A 188 -6.44 -20.84 -26.00
CA ARG A 188 -5.40 -20.19 -26.85
C ARG A 188 -5.73 -18.74 -27.16
N VAL A 189 -7.00 -18.46 -27.51
CA VAL A 189 -7.47 -17.10 -27.79
C VAL A 189 -7.33 -16.21 -26.55
N LEU A 190 -7.73 -16.70 -25.37
CA LEU A 190 -7.61 -15.95 -24.13
C LEU A 190 -6.14 -15.70 -23.76
N ILE A 191 -5.29 -16.72 -23.82
CA ILE A 191 -3.85 -16.60 -23.53
C ILE A 191 -3.23 -15.55 -24.44
N ASN A 192 -3.41 -15.67 -25.76
CA ASN A 192 -2.79 -14.75 -26.71
C ASN A 192 -3.34 -13.32 -26.60
N TYR A 193 -4.63 -13.15 -26.29
CA TYR A 193 -5.20 -11.84 -25.99
C TYR A 193 -4.52 -11.18 -24.79
N VAL A 194 -4.36 -11.90 -23.68
CA VAL A 194 -3.69 -11.42 -22.46
C VAL A 194 -2.21 -11.12 -22.71
N ARG A 195 -1.53 -11.94 -23.52
CA ARG A 195 -0.14 -11.70 -23.97
C ARG A 195 -0.03 -10.44 -24.85
N GLY A 196 -1.10 -9.98 -25.45
CA GLY A 196 -1.16 -8.73 -26.22
C GLY A 196 -1.22 -8.90 -27.74
N GLN A 197 -1.66 -10.06 -28.24
CA GLN A 197 -1.97 -10.22 -29.65
C GLN A 197 -3.19 -9.37 -30.03
N ASP A 198 -3.14 -8.69 -31.17
CA ASP A 198 -4.26 -7.92 -31.72
C ASP A 198 -5.32 -8.85 -32.34
N LEU A 199 -6.00 -9.61 -31.48
CA LEU A 199 -7.07 -10.50 -31.92
C LEU A 199 -8.32 -9.75 -32.36
N ALA A 200 -8.46 -8.46 -32.06
CA ALA A 200 -9.56 -7.62 -32.54
C ALA A 200 -9.38 -7.12 -33.98
N GLY A 201 -8.15 -7.16 -34.51
CA GLY A 201 -7.80 -6.71 -35.85
C GLY A 201 -7.81 -5.18 -36.00
N ALA A 202 -7.43 -4.46 -34.94
CA ALA A 202 -7.35 -3.00 -34.93
C ALA A 202 -6.08 -2.48 -35.63
N VAL A 203 -4.99 -3.24 -35.58
CA VAL A 203 -3.69 -2.94 -36.19
C VAL A 203 -3.64 -3.53 -37.60
N ASP A 204 -3.98 -4.80 -37.75
CA ASP A 204 -4.04 -5.46 -39.05
C ASP A 204 -5.17 -6.48 -39.17
N SER A 205 -5.58 -6.79 -40.40
CA SER A 205 -6.64 -7.77 -40.65
C SER A 205 -6.21 -9.23 -40.49
N THR A 206 -4.90 -9.49 -40.38
CA THR A 206 -4.35 -10.84 -40.15
C THR A 206 -4.46 -11.26 -38.69
N ARG A 207 -4.64 -10.30 -37.77
CA ARG A 207 -4.77 -10.49 -36.32
C ARG A 207 -3.55 -11.15 -35.68
N LYS A 208 -2.38 -11.02 -36.32
CA LYS A 208 -1.10 -11.58 -35.87
C LYS A 208 -0.16 -10.53 -35.28
N ALA A 209 -0.42 -9.25 -35.50
CA ALA A 209 0.36 -8.19 -34.89
C ALA A 209 0.17 -8.14 -33.36
N THR A 210 1.10 -7.50 -32.68
CA THR A 210 0.93 -7.04 -31.29
C THR A 210 0.00 -5.84 -31.29
N ARG A 211 -0.91 -5.76 -30.31
CA ARG A 211 -1.80 -4.61 -30.12
C ARG A 211 -1.01 -3.33 -29.83
N SER A 212 -1.52 -2.17 -30.24
CA SER A 212 -0.85 -0.88 -30.01
C SER A 212 -0.79 -0.47 -28.54
N GLU A 213 -1.72 -0.97 -27.73
CA GLU A 213 -1.83 -0.68 -26.30
C GLU A 213 -1.80 -2.02 -25.55
N VAL A 214 -0.60 -2.44 -25.17
CA VAL A 214 -0.34 -3.72 -24.52
C VAL A 214 -0.52 -3.64 -23.01
N LEU A 215 -0.03 -2.56 -22.41
CA LEU A 215 -0.06 -2.34 -20.96
C LEU A 215 -1.48 -1.97 -20.51
N GLY A 216 -2.03 -2.77 -19.59
CA GLY A 216 -3.30 -2.47 -18.94
C GLY A 216 -3.23 -1.20 -18.10
N ASP A 217 -4.39 -0.75 -17.62
CA ASP A 217 -4.51 0.41 -16.74
C ASP A 217 -3.69 0.26 -15.44
N ILE A 218 -3.01 1.34 -15.06
CA ILE A 218 -2.09 1.44 -13.92
C ILE A 218 -2.49 2.59 -12.96
N PHE A 219 -3.75 3.03 -12.98
CA PHE A 219 -4.18 4.25 -12.29
C PHE A 219 -4.02 4.19 -10.76
N HIS A 220 -4.35 3.08 -10.10
CA HIS A 220 -4.16 2.96 -8.65
C HIS A 220 -2.81 2.34 -8.27
N SER A 221 -2.06 1.85 -9.26
CA SER A 221 -0.76 1.25 -9.04
C SER A 221 0.29 2.32 -8.78
N SER A 222 1.04 2.17 -7.68
CA SER A 222 2.22 3.00 -7.40
C SER A 222 3.49 2.28 -7.87
N PRO A 223 4.18 2.75 -8.94
CA PRO A 223 5.41 2.13 -9.39
C PRO A 223 6.49 2.12 -8.30
N THR A 224 7.03 0.95 -8.00
CA THR A 224 8.11 0.78 -7.01
C THR A 224 9.42 0.42 -7.70
N ILE A 225 10.49 1.14 -7.39
CA ILE A 225 11.83 0.82 -7.87
C ILE A 225 12.46 -0.25 -6.97
N VAL A 226 13.05 -1.25 -7.59
CA VAL A 226 13.90 -2.26 -6.96
C VAL A 226 15.35 -1.93 -7.31
N ASP A 227 16.04 -1.32 -6.36
CA ASP A 227 17.48 -1.09 -6.43
C ASP A 227 18.25 -2.37 -6.06
N PRO A 228 19.52 -2.52 -6.48
CA PRO A 228 20.45 -3.41 -5.81
C PRO A 228 20.50 -3.15 -4.29
N PRO A 229 20.96 -4.11 -3.48
CA PRO A 229 21.12 -3.92 -2.05
C PRO A 229 21.92 -2.66 -1.75
N ALA A 230 21.38 -1.82 -0.89
CA ALA A 230 21.94 -0.51 -0.61
C ALA A 230 23.17 -0.63 0.31
N GLU A 231 24.10 0.31 0.15
CA GLU A 231 25.23 0.45 1.07
C GLU A 231 24.72 0.73 2.50
N PRO A 232 25.31 0.11 3.54
CA PRO A 232 24.86 0.25 4.93
C PRO A 232 24.65 1.69 5.41
N TRP A 233 25.49 2.62 4.96
CA TRP A 233 25.37 4.02 5.36
C TRP A 233 24.09 4.70 4.80
N LEU A 234 23.59 4.30 3.62
CA LEU A 234 22.30 4.79 3.11
C LEU A 234 21.12 4.28 3.95
N CYS A 235 21.25 3.05 4.45
CA CYS A 235 20.28 2.41 5.34
C CYS A 235 20.25 3.10 6.72
N ASP A 236 21.43 3.36 7.31
CA ASP A 236 21.56 4.02 8.62
C ASP A 236 21.00 5.46 8.61
N LEU A 237 21.04 6.13 7.46
CA LEU A 237 20.47 7.47 7.27
C LEU A 237 18.98 7.46 6.92
N GLY A 238 18.37 6.28 6.75
CA GLY A 238 16.97 6.15 6.32
C GLY A 238 16.72 6.68 4.90
N LEU A 239 17.76 6.77 4.06
CA LEU A 239 17.65 7.23 2.67
C LEU A 239 17.26 6.10 1.71
N SER A 240 17.46 4.85 2.12
CA SER A 240 16.96 3.67 1.41
C SER A 240 15.88 2.99 2.23
N ASN A 241 14.72 2.81 1.62
CA ASN A 241 13.61 2.06 2.20
C ASN A 241 13.74 0.55 1.98
N GLN A 242 14.77 0.07 1.27
CA GLN A 242 14.94 -1.35 1.00
C GLN A 242 15.65 -2.09 2.12
N CYS A 243 16.46 -1.45 2.95
CA CYS A 243 17.29 -2.13 3.94
C CYS A 243 16.98 -1.69 5.37
N LEU A 244 17.39 -2.52 6.33
CA LEU A 244 17.31 -2.24 7.77
C LEU A 244 18.65 -2.53 8.44
N ARG A 245 18.93 -1.77 9.52
CA ARG A 245 20.20 -1.83 10.25
C ARG A 245 20.54 -3.21 10.82
N THR A 246 19.53 -4.02 11.13
CA THR A 246 19.70 -5.40 11.61
C THR A 246 20.37 -6.33 10.61
N LEU A 247 20.37 -6.01 9.31
CA LEU A 247 20.99 -6.85 8.28
C LEU A 247 22.52 -6.90 8.39
N TYR A 248 23.15 -5.81 8.86
CA TYR A 248 24.61 -5.64 8.85
C TYR A 248 25.22 -5.24 10.20
N SER A 249 24.45 -4.64 11.11
CA SER A 249 25.01 -4.05 12.33
C SER A 249 25.38 -5.09 13.38
N LYS A 250 26.65 -5.05 13.82
CA LYS A 250 27.15 -5.79 14.99
C LYS A 250 26.94 -5.03 16.31
N HIS A 251 26.33 -3.84 16.26
CA HIS A 251 26.10 -2.97 17.41
C HIS A 251 24.63 -2.53 17.41
N LEU A 252 23.82 -3.23 18.20
CA LEU A 252 22.43 -2.90 18.48
C LEU A 252 22.27 -2.60 19.99
N ALA A 253 21.15 -2.01 20.40
CA ALA A 253 20.87 -1.80 21.83
C ALA A 253 20.63 -3.13 22.59
N THR A 254 20.41 -4.22 21.84
CA THR A 254 20.36 -5.59 22.33
C THR A 254 21.45 -6.44 21.66
N THR A 255 21.61 -7.69 22.07
CA THR A 255 22.57 -8.61 21.44
C THR A 255 22.15 -8.88 19.98
N PRO A 256 22.96 -8.52 18.97
CA PRO A 256 22.59 -8.76 17.57
C PRO A 256 22.60 -10.25 17.24
N THR A 257 21.90 -10.63 16.17
CA THR A 257 21.97 -11.99 15.63
C THR A 257 23.40 -12.21 15.08
N PRO A 258 24.06 -13.34 15.37
CA PRO A 258 25.41 -13.59 14.91
C PRO A 258 25.53 -13.52 13.39
N HIS A 259 26.70 -13.11 12.92
CA HIS A 259 27.04 -13.11 11.50
C HIS A 259 28.08 -14.20 11.24
N ALA A 260 28.04 -14.80 10.06
CA ALA A 260 29.10 -15.68 9.58
C ALA A 260 30.44 -14.90 9.50
N ALA A 261 31.53 -15.65 9.43
CA ALA A 261 32.85 -15.04 9.23
C ALA A 261 32.89 -14.25 7.93
N ALA A 262 33.70 -13.18 7.89
CA ALA A 262 33.90 -12.42 6.66
C ALA A 262 34.43 -13.34 5.55
N THR A 263 33.92 -13.14 4.34
CA THR A 263 34.35 -13.90 3.16
C THR A 263 35.55 -13.21 2.53
N GLU A 264 36.62 -13.95 2.26
CA GLU A 264 37.78 -13.45 1.51
C GLU A 264 37.45 -13.48 0.01
N GLY A 265 37.12 -12.31 -0.54
CA GLY A 265 36.86 -12.12 -1.97
C GLY A 265 38.09 -11.60 -2.71
N THR A 266 38.11 -11.74 -4.03
CA THR A 266 39.12 -11.11 -4.88
C THR A 266 38.68 -9.68 -5.22
N LYS A 267 39.63 -8.73 -5.24
CA LYS A 267 39.41 -7.37 -5.74
C LYS A 267 39.00 -7.40 -7.21
N CYS A 268 38.22 -6.41 -7.67
CA CYS A 268 37.71 -6.43 -9.06
C CYS A 268 38.79 -6.33 -10.14
N ASP A 269 39.99 -5.86 -9.80
CA ASP A 269 41.16 -5.76 -10.69
C ASP A 269 42.08 -6.98 -10.59
N GLY A 270 41.75 -7.96 -9.74
CA GLY A 270 42.59 -9.12 -9.46
C GLY A 270 43.86 -8.80 -8.66
N SER A 271 44.01 -7.58 -8.12
CA SER A 271 45.27 -7.13 -7.49
C SER A 271 45.50 -7.69 -6.07
N GLY A 272 44.58 -8.48 -5.53
CA GLY A 272 44.65 -9.03 -4.18
C GLY A 272 43.28 -9.45 -3.64
N SER A 273 43.23 -9.77 -2.35
CA SER A 273 42.00 -10.09 -1.64
C SER A 273 41.44 -8.91 -0.85
N VAL A 274 40.15 -9.00 -0.52
CA VAL A 274 39.42 -8.11 0.38
C VAL A 274 38.41 -8.93 1.16
N GLU A 275 38.37 -8.69 2.47
CA GLU A 275 37.39 -9.32 3.35
C GLU A 275 36.08 -8.53 3.30
N ARG A 276 34.96 -9.23 3.10
CA ARG A 276 33.61 -8.65 3.11
C ARG A 276 32.76 -9.29 4.20
N GLN A 277 32.02 -8.48 4.95
CA GLN A 277 31.00 -8.98 5.86
C GLN A 277 29.86 -9.65 5.05
N PRO A 278 29.05 -10.54 5.65
CA PRO A 278 28.01 -11.27 4.91
C PRO A 278 27.07 -10.39 4.07
N TYR A 279 26.56 -9.29 4.63
CA TYR A 279 25.68 -8.38 3.88
C TYR A 279 26.43 -7.57 2.80
N GLU A 280 27.69 -7.20 3.05
CA GLU A 280 28.54 -6.55 2.04
C GLU A 280 28.86 -7.50 0.88
N GLN A 281 29.03 -8.80 1.18
CA GLN A 281 29.21 -9.84 0.16
C GLN A 281 27.94 -10.02 -0.67
N PHE A 282 26.76 -10.04 -0.05
CA PHE A 282 25.48 -10.03 -0.75
C PHE A 282 25.32 -8.80 -1.66
N ALA A 283 25.60 -7.60 -1.13
CA ALA A 283 25.56 -6.37 -1.90
C ALA A 283 26.54 -6.40 -3.08
N TRP A 284 27.74 -6.94 -2.88
CA TRP A 284 28.74 -7.12 -3.93
C TRP A 284 28.26 -8.05 -5.06
N GLU A 285 27.66 -9.19 -4.71
CA GLU A 285 27.14 -10.16 -5.67
C GLU A 285 25.99 -9.59 -6.50
N GLN A 286 25.12 -8.81 -5.87
CA GLN A 286 23.95 -8.22 -6.52
C GLN A 286 24.19 -6.82 -7.09
N ALA A 287 25.39 -6.25 -6.93
CA ALA A 287 25.70 -4.86 -7.30
C ALA A 287 25.40 -4.52 -8.78
N THR A 288 25.49 -5.51 -9.67
CA THR A 288 25.24 -5.33 -11.11
C THR A 288 23.85 -5.80 -11.56
N ARG A 289 22.96 -6.14 -10.62
CA ARG A 289 21.57 -6.43 -10.94
C ARG A 289 20.92 -5.17 -11.52
N ASN A 290 20.18 -5.32 -12.62
CA ASN A 290 19.43 -4.21 -13.19
C ASN A 290 18.42 -3.68 -12.18
N LYS A 291 18.21 -2.35 -12.18
CA LYS A 291 17.11 -1.73 -11.45
C LYS A 291 15.81 -2.07 -12.17
N LEU A 292 14.80 -2.49 -11.42
CA LEU A 292 13.48 -2.80 -11.96
C LEU A 292 12.46 -1.79 -11.47
N ALA A 293 11.53 -1.39 -12.34
CA ALA A 293 10.30 -0.69 -11.97
C ALA A 293 9.15 -1.71 -11.98
N LEU A 294 8.60 -1.99 -10.80
CA LEU A 294 7.46 -2.90 -10.63
C LEU A 294 6.15 -2.11 -10.68
N VAL A 295 5.21 -2.55 -11.51
CA VAL A 295 3.92 -1.88 -11.71
C VAL A 295 2.82 -2.93 -11.86
N GLY A 296 1.80 -2.88 -11.00
CA GLY A 296 0.57 -3.63 -11.19
C GLY A 296 -0.24 -3.05 -12.36
N ALA A 297 -0.89 -3.91 -13.13
CA ALA A 297 -1.82 -3.50 -14.16
C ALA A 297 -3.13 -4.31 -14.15
N ASN A 298 -4.21 -3.64 -14.55
CA ASN A 298 -5.55 -4.20 -14.66
C ASN A 298 -5.72 -5.18 -15.84
N ASP A 299 -4.64 -5.50 -16.56
CA ASP A 299 -4.58 -6.63 -17.49
C ASP A 299 -4.28 -7.97 -16.80
N GLY A 300 -4.08 -7.96 -15.48
CA GLY A 300 -3.89 -9.16 -14.66
C GLY A 300 -2.46 -9.40 -14.21
N MET A 301 -1.54 -8.50 -14.56
CA MET A 301 -0.11 -8.73 -14.38
C MET A 301 0.53 -7.72 -13.43
N LEU A 302 1.51 -8.19 -12.67
CA LEU A 302 2.59 -7.37 -12.17
C LEU A 302 3.69 -7.33 -13.24
N HIS A 303 3.98 -6.16 -13.78
CA HIS A 303 5.05 -5.96 -14.77
C HIS A 303 6.35 -5.50 -14.10
N ALA A 304 7.48 -5.98 -14.62
CA ALA A 304 8.80 -5.50 -14.26
C ALA A 304 9.52 -4.90 -15.47
N PHE A 305 9.76 -3.59 -15.46
CA PHE A 305 10.49 -2.88 -16.51
C PHE A 305 11.92 -2.55 -16.10
N VAL A 306 12.88 -2.64 -17.01
CA VAL A 306 14.28 -2.27 -16.75
C VAL A 306 14.40 -0.75 -16.61
N ALA A 307 14.62 -0.29 -15.38
CA ALA A 307 14.67 1.13 -14.98
C ALA A 307 16.09 1.67 -14.76
N GLY A 308 17.11 0.82 -14.95
CA GLY A 308 18.51 1.19 -14.91
C GLY A 308 19.39 -0.03 -15.19
N GLU A 309 20.27 0.08 -16.18
CA GLU A 309 21.25 -0.95 -16.50
C GLU A 309 22.59 -0.62 -15.84
N ALA A 310 23.22 -1.64 -15.26
CA ALA A 310 24.45 -1.47 -14.50
C ALA A 310 25.65 -1.36 -15.44
N THR A 311 26.45 -0.31 -15.26
CA THR A 311 27.82 -0.23 -15.75
C THR A 311 28.77 -0.25 -14.56
N SER A 312 29.78 -1.11 -14.58
CA SER A 312 30.73 -1.22 -13.48
C SER A 312 32.14 -0.83 -13.90
N LYS A 313 32.86 -0.20 -12.98
CA LYS A 313 34.29 0.10 -13.07
C LYS A 313 34.98 -0.45 -11.83
N CYS A 314 36.27 -0.71 -11.97
CA CYS A 314 37.11 -1.06 -10.84
C CYS A 314 37.96 0.15 -10.45
N GLU A 315 37.75 0.67 -9.24
CA GLU A 315 38.46 1.83 -8.71
C GLU A 315 38.99 1.51 -7.31
N GLY A 316 40.30 1.61 -7.12
CA GLY A 316 40.94 1.27 -5.83
C GLY A 316 40.85 -0.20 -5.43
N GLY A 317 40.50 -1.10 -6.35
CA GLY A 317 40.27 -2.52 -6.10
C GLY A 317 38.82 -2.87 -5.70
N GLU A 318 37.94 -1.87 -5.60
CA GLU A 318 36.50 -2.05 -5.38
C GLU A 318 35.69 -1.71 -6.64
N ARG A 319 34.54 -2.37 -6.78
CA ARG A 319 33.62 -2.18 -7.89
C ARG A 319 32.76 -0.95 -7.62
N THR A 320 32.89 0.06 -8.45
CA THR A 320 31.93 1.16 -8.50
C THR A 320 30.91 0.86 -9.59
N VAL A 321 29.61 0.96 -9.25
CA VAL A 321 28.51 0.72 -10.20
C VAL A 321 27.76 2.02 -10.44
N ALA A 322 27.53 2.32 -11.71
CA ALA A 322 26.67 3.41 -12.16
C ALA A 322 25.50 2.84 -12.96
N PHE A 323 24.32 3.42 -12.77
CA PHE A 323 23.11 3.04 -13.49
C PHE A 323 22.70 4.15 -14.46
N ASP A 324 22.30 3.77 -15.66
CA ASP A 324 21.70 4.69 -16.62
C ASP A 324 20.18 4.88 -16.36
N ALA A 325 19.46 5.43 -17.34
CA ALA A 325 18.02 5.64 -17.23
C ALA A 325 17.19 4.34 -17.37
N GLY A 326 17.82 3.22 -17.75
CA GLY A 326 17.18 1.97 -18.14
C GLY A 326 16.73 1.97 -19.60
N SER A 327 16.41 0.78 -20.11
CA SER A 327 15.89 0.58 -21.45
C SER A 327 14.35 0.63 -21.52
N GLY A 328 13.65 0.52 -20.38
CA GLY A 328 12.19 0.43 -20.34
C GLY A 328 11.63 -0.90 -20.84
N ALA A 329 12.48 -1.84 -21.26
CA ALA A 329 12.07 -3.16 -21.71
C ALA A 329 11.43 -3.97 -20.56
N GLU A 330 10.36 -4.71 -20.87
CA GLU A 330 9.75 -5.65 -19.92
C GLU A 330 10.71 -6.83 -19.69
N ALA A 331 11.24 -6.96 -18.48
CA ALA A 331 12.10 -8.07 -18.09
C ALA A 331 11.27 -9.35 -17.89
N TRP A 332 10.14 -9.21 -17.21
CA TRP A 332 9.15 -10.25 -16.97
C TRP A 332 7.82 -9.63 -16.52
N ALA A 333 6.77 -10.43 -16.56
CA ALA A 333 5.50 -10.13 -15.90
C ALA A 333 5.02 -11.36 -15.12
N PHE A 334 4.20 -11.14 -14.09
CA PHE A 334 3.68 -12.21 -13.23
C PHE A 334 2.16 -12.10 -13.07
N ILE A 335 1.44 -13.20 -13.30
CA ILE A 335 -0.01 -13.30 -13.08
C ILE A 335 -0.25 -14.10 -11.79
N PRO A 336 -0.85 -13.48 -10.75
CA PRO A 336 -1.35 -14.18 -9.57
C PRO A 336 -2.19 -15.43 -9.91
N PRO A 337 -1.94 -16.57 -9.25
CA PRO A 337 -2.62 -17.82 -9.59
C PRO A 337 -4.14 -17.76 -9.36
N ASP A 338 -4.62 -16.98 -8.39
CA ASP A 338 -6.04 -16.79 -8.11
C ASP A 338 -6.75 -15.84 -9.11
N LEU A 339 -5.99 -15.04 -9.87
CA LEU A 339 -6.52 -14.18 -10.93
C LEU A 339 -6.60 -14.88 -12.30
N LEU A 340 -5.93 -16.01 -12.49
CA LEU A 340 -6.06 -16.84 -13.71
C LEU A 340 -7.52 -17.12 -14.12
N PRO A 341 -8.41 -17.57 -13.22
CA PRO A 341 -9.82 -17.83 -13.58
C PRO A 341 -10.62 -16.55 -13.84
N ARG A 342 -10.05 -15.37 -13.54
CA ARG A 342 -10.69 -14.06 -13.74
C ARG A 342 -10.21 -13.35 -15.00
N LEU A 343 -9.16 -13.83 -15.67
CA LEU A 343 -8.73 -13.28 -16.96
C LEU A 343 -9.84 -13.31 -18.01
N LYS A 344 -10.73 -14.30 -17.95
CA LYS A 344 -11.92 -14.38 -18.82
C LYS A 344 -12.88 -13.20 -18.63
N ASP A 345 -12.86 -12.53 -17.47
CA ASP A 345 -13.77 -11.42 -17.18
C ASP A 345 -13.37 -10.13 -17.91
N LEU A 346 -12.16 -10.08 -18.50
CA LEU A 346 -11.71 -8.99 -19.39
C LEU A 346 -12.61 -8.82 -20.62
N VAL A 347 -13.45 -9.82 -20.96
CA VAL A 347 -14.44 -9.73 -22.05
C VAL A 347 -15.68 -8.94 -21.65
N ASP A 348 -15.92 -8.74 -20.35
CA ASP A 348 -17.11 -8.09 -19.81
C ASP A 348 -16.88 -6.59 -19.55
N GLY A 349 -15.69 -6.05 -19.86
CA GLY A 349 -15.35 -4.62 -19.79
C GLY A 349 -14.10 -4.33 -18.95
N HIS A 350 -14.03 -3.11 -18.40
CA HIS A 350 -12.96 -2.73 -17.47
C HIS A 350 -13.09 -3.55 -16.18
N THR A 351 -12.10 -4.41 -15.95
CA THR A 351 -12.03 -5.26 -14.76
C THR A 351 -10.82 -4.86 -13.94
N TYR A 352 -10.99 -4.74 -12.63
CA TYR A 352 -9.87 -4.57 -11.72
C TYR A 352 -9.19 -5.91 -11.48
N LEU A 353 -7.88 -5.98 -11.72
CA LEU A 353 -7.02 -7.12 -11.45
C LEU A 353 -5.85 -6.66 -10.56
N VAL A 354 -4.60 -6.72 -11.01
CA VAL A 354 -3.47 -6.30 -10.18
C VAL A 354 -3.38 -4.78 -10.16
N ASP A 355 -3.85 -4.14 -9.09
CA ASP A 355 -3.90 -2.68 -9.00
C ASP A 355 -3.57 -2.17 -7.58
N GLY A 356 -2.78 -2.95 -6.84
CA GLY A 356 -2.31 -2.62 -5.50
C GLY A 356 -0.83 -2.21 -5.48
N ASP A 357 -0.42 -1.60 -4.36
CA ASP A 357 0.97 -1.20 -4.16
C ASP A 357 1.91 -2.41 -3.95
N VAL A 358 3.17 -2.22 -4.35
CA VAL A 358 4.24 -3.21 -4.18
C VAL A 358 5.20 -2.78 -3.08
N MET A 359 5.40 -3.66 -2.10
CA MET A 359 6.36 -3.53 -1.02
C MET A 359 7.68 -4.20 -1.41
N VAL A 360 8.83 -3.55 -1.24
CA VAL A 360 10.15 -4.14 -1.53
C VAL A 360 11.08 -3.95 -0.34
N ARG A 361 11.71 -5.04 0.12
CA ARG A 361 12.67 -5.01 1.23
C ARG A 361 13.72 -6.12 1.07
N ASP A 362 14.96 -5.81 1.43
CA ASP A 362 16.00 -6.79 1.73
C ASP A 362 15.72 -7.41 3.10
N ILE A 363 15.80 -8.73 3.16
CA ILE A 363 15.52 -9.54 4.35
C ILE A 363 16.67 -10.50 4.63
N TRP A 364 16.69 -11.05 5.84
CA TRP A 364 17.47 -12.25 6.14
C TRP A 364 16.53 -13.42 6.41
N ALA A 365 16.75 -14.53 5.71
CA ALA A 365 15.99 -15.75 5.86
C ALA A 365 16.92 -16.89 6.29
N ASP A 366 16.87 -17.27 7.57
CA ASP A 366 17.62 -18.40 8.15
C ASP A 366 17.14 -19.73 7.54
N ALA A 367 17.69 -20.09 6.38
CA ALA A 367 17.25 -21.22 5.56
C ALA A 367 17.79 -22.54 6.12
N ASN A 368 18.98 -22.50 6.72
CA ASN A 368 19.65 -23.68 7.28
C ASN A 368 19.33 -23.91 8.78
N LEU A 369 18.60 -22.98 9.42
CA LEU A 369 18.19 -23.02 10.83
C LEU A 369 19.35 -23.01 11.82
N ASP A 370 20.47 -22.38 11.46
CA ASP A 370 21.66 -22.29 12.30
C ASP A 370 21.75 -20.99 13.11
N GLY A 371 20.84 -20.04 12.90
CA GLY A 371 20.77 -18.77 13.61
C GLY A 371 21.92 -17.79 13.31
N ILE A 372 22.64 -17.97 12.20
CA ILE A 372 23.81 -17.17 11.81
C ILE A 372 23.56 -16.53 10.44
N LYS A 373 23.72 -15.21 10.35
CA LYS A 373 23.56 -14.47 9.10
C LYS A 373 24.69 -14.79 8.11
N ASP A 374 24.34 -15.48 7.03
CA ASP A 374 25.22 -15.76 5.90
C ASP A 374 24.86 -14.95 4.64
N ALA A 375 25.84 -14.72 3.76
CA ALA A 375 25.63 -13.97 2.51
C ALA A 375 24.57 -14.59 1.61
N SER A 376 24.47 -15.93 1.60
CA SER A 376 23.54 -16.69 0.76
C SER A 376 22.08 -16.69 1.27
N GLU A 377 21.85 -16.14 2.46
CA GLU A 377 20.55 -16.08 3.13
C GLU A 377 19.92 -14.68 3.11
N PHE A 378 20.58 -13.72 2.48
CA PHE A 378 20.00 -12.42 2.21
C PHE A 378 19.25 -12.44 0.89
N HIS A 379 18.06 -11.83 0.89
CA HIS A 379 17.16 -11.79 -0.26
C HIS A 379 16.54 -10.41 -0.42
N THR A 380 16.33 -9.97 -1.65
CA THR A 380 15.41 -8.84 -1.95
C THR A 380 14.04 -9.43 -2.25
N VAL A 381 13.04 -9.18 -1.40
CA VAL A 381 11.68 -9.70 -1.57
C VAL A 381 10.71 -8.58 -1.94
N ALA A 382 9.78 -8.88 -2.85
CA ALA A 382 8.62 -8.06 -3.12
C ALA A 382 7.36 -8.71 -2.56
N VAL A 383 6.55 -7.96 -1.80
CA VAL A 383 5.19 -8.35 -1.40
C VAL A 383 4.20 -7.44 -2.12
N VAL A 384 3.31 -8.04 -2.89
CA VAL A 384 2.44 -7.37 -3.86
C VAL A 384 1.02 -7.48 -3.39
N ALA A 385 0.33 -6.34 -3.25
CA ALA A 385 -1.10 -6.31 -3.04
C ALA A 385 -1.83 -6.36 -4.38
N GLU A 386 -2.95 -7.07 -4.45
CA GLU A 386 -3.81 -7.10 -5.64
C GLU A 386 -4.68 -5.85 -5.77
N GLY A 387 -4.88 -5.07 -4.71
CA GLY A 387 -5.64 -3.84 -4.77
C GLY A 387 -7.14 -4.11 -4.98
N ARG A 388 -7.78 -3.39 -5.91
CA ARG A 388 -9.23 -3.54 -6.17
C ARG A 388 -9.59 -4.86 -6.82
N GLY A 389 -8.63 -5.50 -7.46
CA GLY A 389 -8.86 -6.72 -8.21
C GLY A 389 -8.60 -7.98 -7.44
N GLY A 390 -8.32 -7.95 -6.14
CA GLY A 390 -8.23 -9.20 -5.39
C GLY A 390 -8.11 -9.00 -3.89
N THR A 391 -8.13 -10.13 -3.16
CA THR A 391 -8.13 -10.18 -1.69
C THR A 391 -6.85 -10.79 -1.14
N HIS A 392 -5.84 -10.97 -1.97
CA HIS A 392 -4.59 -11.62 -1.60
C HIS A 392 -3.40 -10.66 -1.67
N TYR A 393 -2.34 -11.10 -1.01
CA TYR A 393 -0.97 -10.61 -1.09
C TYR A 393 -0.09 -11.73 -1.62
N ILE A 394 0.90 -11.40 -2.43
CA ILE A 394 1.82 -12.38 -3.03
C ILE A 394 3.26 -11.95 -2.76
N ALA A 395 4.10 -12.91 -2.39
CA ALA A 395 5.54 -12.67 -2.23
C ALA A 395 6.36 -13.30 -3.35
N LEU A 396 7.31 -12.51 -3.88
CA LEU A 396 8.26 -12.89 -4.91
C LEU A 396 9.69 -12.62 -4.42
N ASP A 397 10.60 -13.55 -4.68
CA ASP A 397 12.05 -13.31 -4.53
C ASP A 397 12.58 -12.63 -5.80
N LEU A 398 13.21 -11.48 -5.64
CA LEU A 398 13.78 -10.69 -6.73
C LEU A 398 15.30 -10.69 -6.72
N THR A 399 15.93 -11.48 -5.87
CA THR A 399 17.39 -11.49 -5.66
C THR A 399 18.16 -11.73 -6.95
N LYS A 400 17.67 -12.63 -7.81
CA LYS A 400 18.34 -13.04 -9.05
C LYS A 400 17.53 -12.63 -10.30
N ASP A 401 18.13 -12.84 -11.47
CA ASP A 401 17.38 -12.88 -12.73
C ASP A 401 16.70 -14.25 -12.87
N TYR A 402 15.38 -14.26 -12.68
CA TYR A 402 14.54 -15.46 -12.73
C TYR A 402 14.05 -15.81 -14.14
N THR A 403 14.52 -15.11 -15.17
CA THR A 403 14.08 -15.41 -16.55
C THR A 403 14.70 -16.70 -17.12
N SER A 404 15.80 -17.18 -16.53
CA SER A 404 16.39 -18.49 -16.84
C SER A 404 15.65 -19.63 -16.12
N GLU A 405 15.49 -20.78 -16.78
CA GLU A 405 14.80 -21.94 -16.20
C GLU A 405 15.41 -22.42 -14.87
N GLU A 406 16.74 -22.36 -14.74
CA GLU A 406 17.46 -22.77 -13.53
C GLU A 406 17.02 -21.97 -12.29
N ASN A 407 16.70 -20.69 -12.45
CA ASN A 407 16.37 -19.83 -11.33
C ASN A 407 14.86 -19.83 -11.01
N ARG A 408 13.97 -20.15 -11.95
CA ARG A 408 12.49 -19.96 -11.85
C ARG A 408 11.84 -20.55 -10.60
N ARG A 409 12.29 -21.71 -10.12
CA ARG A 409 11.69 -22.40 -8.96
C ARG A 409 11.78 -21.60 -7.65
N GLY A 410 12.70 -20.62 -7.56
CA GLY A 410 12.82 -19.76 -6.39
C GLY A 410 12.07 -18.43 -6.49
N PHE A 411 11.40 -18.14 -7.61
CA PHE A 411 10.82 -16.82 -7.88
C PHE A 411 9.58 -16.54 -7.02
N PHE A 412 8.66 -17.50 -6.92
CA PHE A 412 7.45 -17.38 -6.10
C PHE A 412 7.70 -17.89 -4.68
N ARG A 413 7.17 -17.19 -3.67
CA ARG A 413 7.30 -17.58 -2.27
C ARG A 413 5.98 -18.03 -1.67
N TRP A 414 4.93 -17.24 -1.78
CA TRP A 414 3.62 -17.58 -1.21
C TRP A 414 2.53 -16.63 -1.69
N ILE A 415 1.28 -17.08 -1.52
CA ILE A 415 0.08 -16.25 -1.51
C ILE A 415 -0.54 -16.24 -0.11
N PHE A 416 -1.03 -15.09 0.33
CA PHE A 416 -1.73 -14.94 1.60
C PHE A 416 -2.96 -14.03 1.49
N PRO A 417 -4.11 -14.41 2.07
CA PRO A 417 -4.40 -15.72 2.62
C PRO A 417 -4.26 -16.85 1.59
N GLN A 418 -4.02 -18.08 2.04
CA GLN A 418 -4.07 -19.22 1.13
C GLN A 418 -5.50 -19.37 0.59
N PRO A 419 -5.69 -19.67 -0.71
CA PRO A 419 -7.01 -20.01 -1.23
C PRO A 419 -7.68 -21.08 -0.35
N CYS A 420 -8.95 -20.88 -0.06
CA CYS A 420 -9.75 -21.74 0.82
C CYS A 420 -9.34 -21.78 2.31
N SER A 421 -8.40 -20.97 2.79
CA SER A 421 -8.16 -20.80 4.24
C SER A 421 -9.35 -20.11 4.92
N ALA A 422 -9.44 -20.19 6.26
CA ALA A 422 -10.47 -19.45 6.99
C ALA A 422 -10.32 -17.93 6.77
N GLU A 423 -9.08 -17.45 6.82
CA GLU A 423 -8.69 -16.06 6.61
C GLU A 423 -9.14 -15.53 5.23
N ALA A 424 -9.11 -16.36 4.17
CA ALA A 424 -9.60 -15.97 2.85
C ALA A 424 -11.10 -15.66 2.82
N ALA A 425 -11.89 -16.05 3.82
CA ALA A 425 -13.32 -15.68 3.91
C ALA A 425 -13.51 -14.28 4.46
N GLU A 426 -12.55 -13.83 5.27
CA GLU A 426 -12.61 -12.62 6.07
C GLU A 426 -11.82 -11.47 5.43
N PHE A 427 -10.87 -11.76 4.55
CA PHE A 427 -10.09 -10.74 3.83
C PHE A 427 -10.93 -9.91 2.85
N GLY A 428 -10.75 -8.60 2.94
CA GLY A 428 -11.21 -7.63 1.96
C GLY A 428 -10.21 -7.42 0.83
N LYS A 429 -10.56 -6.54 -0.09
CA LYS A 429 -9.70 -6.07 -1.18
C LYS A 429 -8.45 -5.39 -0.63
N THR A 430 -7.27 -5.74 -1.13
CA THR A 430 -5.98 -5.31 -0.56
C THR A 430 -5.58 -3.89 -1.03
N LEU A 431 -6.42 -2.90 -0.73
CA LEU A 431 -6.33 -1.48 -1.14
C LEU A 431 -5.23 -0.65 -0.44
N LEU A 432 -4.18 -1.32 -0.01
CA LEU A 432 -3.02 -0.76 0.66
C LEU A 432 -2.36 0.36 -0.20
N ALA A 433 -2.03 1.49 0.42
CA ALA A 433 -1.28 2.57 -0.20
C ALA A 433 -0.05 2.92 0.67
N LEU A 434 1.14 2.65 0.16
CA LEU A 434 2.41 2.81 0.86
C LEU A 434 3.36 3.79 0.18
N ALA A 435 3.32 3.95 -1.14
CA ALA A 435 4.39 4.67 -1.83
C ALA A 435 4.46 6.16 -1.46
N PRO A 436 5.65 6.72 -1.12
CA PRO A 436 7.00 6.13 -1.17
C PRO A 436 7.54 5.63 0.20
N ARG A 437 6.67 5.35 1.17
CA ARG A 437 7.04 5.02 2.56
C ARG A 437 7.69 3.63 2.69
N PRO A 438 8.48 3.42 3.77
CA PRO A 438 9.00 2.11 4.09
C PRO A 438 7.87 1.07 4.23
N PRO A 439 7.99 -0.12 3.63
CA PRO A 439 6.99 -1.15 3.77
C PRO A 439 7.01 -1.76 5.19
N PRO A 440 5.87 -2.30 5.67
CA PRO A 440 5.76 -3.01 6.95
C PRO A 440 6.36 -4.42 6.87
N ILE A 441 7.63 -4.49 6.47
CA ILE A 441 8.44 -5.70 6.40
C ILE A 441 9.68 -5.49 7.26
N GLY A 442 9.89 -6.38 8.23
CA GLY A 442 11.04 -6.30 9.13
C GLY A 442 11.14 -7.41 10.15
N PRO A 443 12.22 -7.41 10.97
CA PRO A 443 12.47 -8.47 11.93
C PRO A 443 11.68 -8.27 13.23
N VAL A 444 11.15 -9.37 13.76
CA VAL A 444 10.60 -9.52 15.12
C VAL A 444 11.30 -10.66 15.85
N LEU A 445 11.04 -10.79 17.15
CA LEU A 445 11.66 -11.83 18.00
C LEU A 445 10.64 -12.89 18.39
N LEU A 446 10.99 -14.17 18.21
CA LEU A 446 10.22 -15.32 18.70
C LEU A 446 10.98 -16.02 19.84
N GLU A 447 10.25 -16.51 20.85
CA GLU A 447 10.82 -17.34 21.91
C GLU A 447 11.04 -18.77 21.40
N VAL A 448 12.25 -19.31 21.62
CA VAL A 448 12.61 -20.67 21.17
C VAL A 448 13.01 -21.59 22.31
N GLY A 449 13.00 -22.89 22.06
CA GLY A 449 13.34 -23.89 23.07
C GLY A 449 14.76 -23.76 23.64
N ALA A 450 14.93 -24.24 24.88
CA ALA A 450 16.24 -24.29 25.56
C ALA A 450 17.31 -25.12 24.80
N ALA A 451 16.93 -25.92 23.81
CA ALA A 451 17.82 -26.80 23.04
C ALA A 451 18.16 -26.30 21.62
N ALA A 452 17.64 -25.16 21.15
CA ALA A 452 17.95 -24.66 19.80
C ALA A 452 19.42 -24.24 19.65
N SER A 453 20.03 -24.57 18.50
CA SER A 453 21.41 -24.27 18.12
C SER A 453 21.67 -22.75 18.03
N ASN A 454 22.84 -22.27 18.45
CA ASN A 454 23.35 -20.89 18.28
C ASN A 454 22.41 -19.71 18.63
N LYS A 455 21.32 -19.97 19.33
CA LYS A 455 20.34 -18.96 19.73
C LYS A 455 20.95 -17.85 20.60
N VAL A 456 20.32 -16.68 20.52
CA VAL A 456 20.70 -15.49 21.28
C VAL A 456 19.73 -15.30 22.43
N THR A 457 20.26 -15.11 23.65
CA THR A 457 19.44 -14.70 24.79
C THR A 457 19.19 -13.20 24.74
N ARG A 458 17.93 -12.81 24.55
CA ARG A 458 17.46 -11.41 24.62
C ARG A 458 16.32 -11.34 25.62
N TYR A 459 16.27 -10.27 26.41
CA TYR A 459 15.19 -10.07 27.38
C TYR A 459 14.98 -11.26 28.34
N SER A 460 16.08 -11.90 28.74
CA SER A 460 16.10 -13.12 29.57
C SER A 460 15.44 -14.35 28.94
N LYS A 461 15.18 -14.33 27.63
CA LYS A 461 14.60 -15.42 26.87
C LYS A 461 15.54 -15.88 25.75
N PRO A 462 15.64 -17.19 25.48
CA PRO A 462 16.20 -17.67 24.23
C PRO A 462 15.33 -17.20 23.06
N THR A 463 15.92 -16.52 22.08
CA THR A 463 15.17 -15.94 20.95
C THR A 463 15.77 -16.32 19.61
N GLU A 464 14.92 -16.34 18.59
CA GLU A 464 15.30 -16.28 17.18
C GLU A 464 14.74 -14.99 16.54
N GLU A 465 15.47 -14.47 15.55
CA GLU A 465 15.02 -13.37 14.70
C GLU A 465 14.18 -13.94 13.56
N ARG A 466 12.99 -13.37 13.34
CA ARG A 466 12.07 -13.77 12.27
C ARG A 466 11.68 -12.55 11.46
N TRP A 467 11.84 -12.62 10.15
CA TRP A 467 11.39 -11.56 9.24
C TRP A 467 9.93 -11.77 8.87
N VAL A 468 9.14 -10.71 9.02
CA VAL A 468 7.68 -10.75 8.86
C VAL A 468 7.19 -9.61 8.00
N ALA A 469 6.02 -9.80 7.38
CA ALA A 469 5.22 -8.74 6.79
C ALA A 469 3.96 -8.52 7.63
N MET A 470 3.64 -7.26 7.96
CA MET A 470 2.44 -6.90 8.68
C MET A 470 1.40 -6.32 7.71
N LEU A 471 0.34 -7.09 7.47
CA LEU A 471 -0.65 -6.90 6.42
C LEU A 471 -1.97 -6.38 6.99
N SER A 472 -2.62 -5.48 6.24
CA SER A 472 -3.99 -5.04 6.53
C SER A 472 -4.99 -6.08 6.00
N GLY A 473 -6.11 -6.26 6.71
CA GLY A 473 -7.19 -7.16 6.30
C GLY A 473 -7.93 -6.71 5.05
N GLY A 474 -7.75 -5.46 4.63
CA GLY A 474 -8.29 -4.93 3.37
C GLY A 474 -9.65 -4.25 3.52
N TRP A 475 -10.15 -3.78 2.39
CA TRP A 475 -11.39 -3.02 2.27
C TRP A 475 -12.52 -3.86 1.70
N SER A 476 -13.75 -3.58 2.12
CA SER A 476 -14.93 -4.16 1.50
C SER A 476 -16.01 -3.11 1.28
N PRO A 477 -16.78 -3.15 0.17
CA PRO A 477 -17.74 -2.12 -0.18
C PRO A 477 -18.73 -1.77 0.95
N ASN A 478 -19.30 -2.77 1.62
CA ASN A 478 -20.26 -2.57 2.69
C ASN A 478 -19.64 -2.72 4.09
N GLY A 479 -18.31 -2.85 4.19
CA GLY A 479 -17.63 -3.12 5.46
C GLY A 479 -17.88 -4.54 6.00
N GLU A 480 -18.25 -5.47 5.12
CA GLU A 480 -18.55 -6.86 5.44
C GLU A 480 -17.30 -7.73 5.69
N LYS A 481 -16.09 -7.24 5.33
CA LYS A 481 -14.81 -7.95 5.42
C LYS A 481 -13.65 -7.02 5.81
N GLY A 482 -12.48 -7.60 6.02
CA GLY A 482 -11.20 -6.93 6.25
C GLY A 482 -11.03 -6.38 7.66
N ARG A 483 -11.68 -7.02 8.65
CA ARG A 483 -11.77 -6.56 10.03
C ARG A 483 -10.59 -7.05 10.89
N GLY A 484 -9.37 -6.79 10.44
CA GLY A 484 -8.17 -7.23 11.15
C GLY A 484 -6.83 -6.83 10.54
N ILE A 485 -5.76 -7.18 11.25
CA ILE A 485 -4.36 -7.12 10.81
C ILE A 485 -3.69 -8.47 11.03
N TYR A 486 -2.73 -8.80 10.17
CA TYR A 486 -2.12 -10.13 10.10
C TYR A 486 -0.61 -10.00 9.96
N MET A 487 0.14 -10.75 10.76
CA MET A 487 1.59 -10.83 10.69
C MET A 487 1.96 -12.20 10.12
N VAL A 488 2.61 -12.20 8.95
CA VAL A 488 2.99 -13.41 8.22
C VAL A 488 4.50 -13.52 8.10
N ASP A 489 5.04 -14.74 8.04
CA ASP A 489 6.43 -14.97 7.66
C ASP A 489 6.64 -14.49 6.21
N VAL A 490 7.62 -13.61 6.01
CA VAL A 490 7.84 -13.00 4.69
C VAL A 490 8.52 -13.96 3.71
N TRP A 491 9.23 -14.97 4.20
CA TRP A 491 10.03 -15.87 3.35
C TRP A 491 9.37 -17.20 3.11
N ARG A 492 8.78 -17.81 4.14
CA ARG A 492 8.19 -19.16 4.10
C ARG A 492 6.69 -19.08 3.82
N GLY A 493 6.17 -19.96 2.98
CA GLY A 493 4.73 -20.11 2.73
C GLY A 493 4.00 -20.93 3.79
N LYS A 494 4.73 -21.59 4.71
CA LYS A 494 4.20 -22.37 5.83
C LYS A 494 4.98 -22.10 7.12
N VAL A 495 4.29 -22.05 8.25
CA VAL A 495 4.91 -21.95 9.59
C VAL A 495 4.46 -23.07 10.52
N GLY A 496 5.43 -23.79 11.10
CA GLY A 496 5.16 -24.90 12.01
C GLY A 496 4.28 -25.97 11.38
N ALA A 497 3.14 -26.26 12.00
CA ALA A 497 2.14 -27.23 11.50
C ALA A 497 1.00 -26.57 10.70
N ARG A 498 1.04 -25.26 10.48
CA ARG A 498 0.00 -24.54 9.75
C ARG A 498 0.11 -24.80 8.25
N ARG A 499 -1.03 -24.62 7.55
CA ARG A 499 -1.13 -24.69 6.09
C ARG A 499 -0.90 -23.34 5.42
N ASP A 500 -0.44 -22.35 6.18
CA ASP A 500 -0.16 -20.99 5.74
C ASP A 500 1.04 -20.44 6.53
N ASN A 501 1.45 -19.22 6.20
CA ASN A 501 2.56 -18.51 6.81
C ASN A 501 2.15 -17.56 7.94
N LEU A 502 0.93 -17.70 8.49
CA LEU A 502 0.40 -16.80 9.52
C LEU A 502 1.08 -17.05 10.87
N LEU A 503 1.70 -16.01 11.43
CA LEU A 503 2.34 -16.05 12.75
C LEU A 503 1.46 -15.44 13.84
N TRP A 504 0.79 -14.33 13.55
CA TRP A 504 -0.07 -13.63 14.51
C TRP A 504 -1.19 -12.88 13.80
N LYS A 505 -2.35 -12.75 14.44
CA LYS A 505 -3.46 -11.93 13.92
C LYS A 505 -4.20 -11.21 15.04
N LEU A 506 -4.72 -10.04 14.68
CA LEU A 506 -5.71 -9.29 15.43
C LEU A 506 -6.94 -9.16 14.52
N GLU A 507 -8.00 -9.91 14.80
CA GLU A 507 -9.14 -10.08 13.91
C GLU A 507 -10.44 -10.09 14.72
N GLN A 508 -11.53 -9.61 14.13
CA GLN A 508 -12.85 -9.68 14.75
C GLN A 508 -13.21 -11.15 15.07
N PRO A 509 -13.54 -11.48 16.32
CA PRO A 509 -13.86 -12.86 16.66
C PRO A 509 -15.26 -13.25 16.16
N ALA A 510 -15.39 -14.44 15.58
CA ALA A 510 -16.69 -15.02 15.23
C ALA A 510 -17.55 -15.31 16.46
N ASN A 511 -18.86 -15.09 16.36
CA ASN A 511 -19.86 -15.48 17.37
C ASN A 511 -19.71 -14.81 18.75
N SER A 512 -19.00 -13.67 18.83
CA SER A 512 -18.84 -12.86 20.06
C SER A 512 -18.47 -13.69 21.31
N PRO A 513 -17.31 -14.36 21.33
CA PRO A 513 -16.90 -15.22 22.42
C PRO A 513 -16.54 -14.41 23.68
N SER A 514 -16.52 -15.06 24.84
CA SER A 514 -15.96 -14.47 26.07
C SER A 514 -14.44 -14.36 25.92
N LEU A 515 -13.92 -13.13 25.95
CA LEU A 515 -12.49 -12.83 25.84
C LEU A 515 -11.92 -12.38 27.19
N ASN A 516 -10.62 -12.63 27.39
CA ASN A 516 -9.89 -12.14 28.56
C ASN A 516 -9.40 -10.69 28.34
N GLU A 517 -8.78 -10.09 29.36
CA GLU A 517 -8.28 -8.70 29.32
C GLU A 517 -7.23 -8.46 28.23
N GLN A 518 -6.51 -9.51 27.79
CA GLN A 518 -5.51 -9.41 26.72
C GLN A 518 -6.15 -9.24 25.34
N LYS A 519 -7.21 -10.01 25.08
CA LYS A 519 -7.83 -10.15 23.75
C LYS A 519 -9.11 -9.35 23.60
N SER A 520 -9.77 -8.94 24.68
CA SER A 520 -11.06 -8.26 24.60
C SER A 520 -11.11 -7.03 23.68
N PRO A 521 -10.04 -6.23 23.46
CA PRO A 521 -10.11 -5.11 22.52
C PRO A 521 -10.53 -5.50 21.09
N VAL A 522 -10.24 -6.74 20.62
CA VAL A 522 -10.56 -7.16 19.24
C VAL A 522 -12.05 -7.13 18.92
N GLN A 523 -12.93 -7.11 19.93
CA GLN A 523 -14.37 -6.98 19.73
C GLN A 523 -14.77 -5.64 19.09
N HIS A 524 -13.89 -4.62 19.11
CA HIS A 524 -14.14 -3.32 18.51
C HIS A 524 -13.65 -3.20 17.05
N LEU A 525 -13.05 -4.27 16.50
CA LEU A 525 -12.70 -4.42 15.09
C LEU A 525 -13.93 -4.79 14.26
N ILE A 526 -14.89 -3.89 14.15
CA ILE A 526 -16.19 -4.17 13.50
C ILE A 526 -16.28 -3.63 12.07
N GLN A 527 -15.20 -3.04 11.57
CA GLN A 527 -15.10 -2.44 10.24
C GLN A 527 -13.72 -2.66 9.62
N SER A 528 -13.64 -2.44 8.30
CA SER A 528 -12.44 -2.72 7.51
C SER A 528 -11.21 -1.93 8.00
N ILE A 529 -10.06 -2.60 8.07
CA ILE A 529 -8.74 -1.97 8.21
C ILE A 529 -8.08 -1.96 6.84
N VAL A 530 -8.02 -0.76 6.26
CA VAL A 530 -7.44 -0.55 4.93
C VAL A 530 -6.05 0.08 5.03
N ALA A 531 -5.85 0.92 6.04
CA ALA A 531 -4.58 1.60 6.25
C ALA A 531 -3.45 0.57 6.43
N PRO A 532 -2.27 0.80 5.81
CA PRO A 532 -1.08 0.05 6.14
C PRO A 532 -0.70 0.18 7.62
N VAL A 533 -0.07 -0.85 8.15
CA VAL A 533 0.42 -0.81 9.53
C VAL A 533 1.80 -0.16 9.58
N ALA A 534 1.98 0.84 10.43
CA ALA A 534 3.32 1.38 10.72
C ALA A 534 4.00 0.50 11.77
N MET A 535 4.99 -0.28 11.34
CA MET A 535 5.86 -1.01 12.26
C MET A 535 6.90 -0.05 12.84
N VAL A 536 7.09 -0.11 14.16
CA VAL A 536 8.01 0.75 14.91
C VAL A 536 8.84 -0.09 15.87
N ASP A 537 10.13 0.18 15.90
CA ASP A 537 11.06 -0.25 16.94
C ASP A 537 11.00 0.82 18.04
N TYR A 538 10.31 0.52 19.14
CA TYR A 538 10.14 1.45 20.26
C TYR A 538 11.00 1.05 21.46
N GLY A 539 11.08 -0.25 21.76
CA GLY A 539 11.71 -0.86 22.92
C GLY A 539 10.74 -1.18 24.06
N SER A 540 11.29 -1.31 25.27
CA SER A 540 10.50 -1.67 26.45
C SER A 540 9.58 -0.54 26.93
N ASN A 541 8.52 -0.88 27.68
CA ASN A 541 7.59 0.11 28.23
C ASN A 541 8.24 1.16 29.16
N THR A 542 9.31 0.78 29.87
CA THR A 542 9.99 1.65 30.85
C THR A 542 11.25 2.29 30.31
N ASN A 543 11.77 1.79 29.20
CA ASN A 543 13.03 2.22 28.59
C ASN A 543 12.92 2.02 27.07
N PRO A 544 12.39 3.02 26.34
CA PRO A 544 12.36 2.97 24.89
C PRO A 544 13.79 2.94 24.37
N GLN A 545 14.10 1.92 23.58
CA GLN A 545 15.41 1.69 23.00
C GLN A 545 15.19 1.15 21.60
N LEU A 546 15.77 1.85 20.61
CA LEU A 546 15.80 1.40 19.23
C LEU A 546 16.78 0.22 19.13
N ASP A 547 16.28 -1.00 19.36
CA ASP A 547 17.08 -2.21 19.51
C ASP A 547 17.32 -2.95 18.18
N GLY A 548 16.73 -2.44 17.09
CA GLY A 548 16.77 -2.98 15.74
C GLY A 548 15.58 -3.88 15.39
N PHE A 549 14.79 -4.32 16.37
CA PHE A 549 13.67 -5.22 16.17
C PHE A 549 12.36 -4.45 16.29
N PHE A 550 11.43 -4.72 15.37
CA PHE A 550 10.11 -4.13 15.47
C PHE A 550 9.35 -4.76 16.63
N ASP A 551 8.65 -3.92 17.39
CA ASP A 551 7.93 -4.33 18.59
C ASP A 551 6.58 -3.62 18.80
N THR A 552 6.26 -2.66 17.94
CA THR A 552 5.04 -1.88 17.95
C THR A 552 4.46 -1.76 16.56
N GLY A 553 3.14 -1.86 16.44
CA GLY A 553 2.40 -1.59 15.22
C GLY A 553 1.35 -0.52 15.44
N VAL A 554 1.22 0.43 14.53
CA VAL A 554 0.18 1.48 14.58
C VAL A 554 -0.64 1.47 13.30
N VAL A 555 -1.98 1.43 13.41
CA VAL A 555 -2.86 1.38 12.24
C VAL A 555 -4.18 2.11 12.50
N GLY A 556 -4.72 2.78 11.49
CA GLY A 556 -6.05 3.39 11.51
C GLY A 556 -7.11 2.50 10.86
N ASP A 557 -8.35 2.56 11.34
CA ASP A 557 -9.48 1.87 10.71
C ASP A 557 -10.46 2.83 10.00
N THR A 558 -11.43 2.24 9.29
CA THR A 558 -12.45 2.99 8.54
C THR A 558 -13.54 3.63 9.41
N LEU A 559 -13.58 3.35 10.71
CA LEU A 559 -14.45 4.03 11.69
C LEU A 559 -13.75 5.16 12.46
N GLY A 560 -12.52 5.50 12.08
CA GLY A 560 -11.80 6.60 12.72
C GLY A 560 -11.17 6.23 14.07
N GLN A 561 -10.80 4.96 14.25
CA GLN A 561 -10.06 4.49 15.43
C GLN A 561 -8.59 4.28 15.05
N ILE A 562 -7.68 4.47 16.01
CA ILE A 562 -6.24 4.21 15.87
C ILE A 562 -5.84 3.14 16.88
N TRP A 563 -5.27 2.06 16.38
CA TRP A 563 -4.86 0.88 17.11
C TRP A 563 -3.35 0.87 17.34
N VAL A 564 -2.94 0.42 18.52
CA VAL A 564 -1.54 0.12 18.86
C VAL A 564 -1.43 -1.36 19.21
N ALA A 565 -0.69 -2.11 18.39
CA ALA A 565 -0.29 -3.48 18.65
C ALA A 565 1.10 -3.50 19.31
N ARG A 566 1.27 -4.34 20.33
CA ARG A 566 2.55 -4.54 21.03
C ARG A 566 2.98 -6.00 20.96
N PHE A 567 4.21 -6.18 20.51
CA PHE A 567 4.87 -7.46 20.28
C PHE A 567 6.35 -7.41 20.70
N TYR A 568 6.63 -6.72 21.81
CA TYR A 568 7.97 -6.56 22.37
C TYR A 568 8.47 -7.81 23.08
N ALA A 569 7.64 -8.43 23.92
CA ALA A 569 7.93 -9.72 24.52
C ALA A 569 8.13 -10.76 23.40
N PRO A 570 9.23 -11.53 23.40
CA PRO A 570 9.45 -12.54 22.37
C PRO A 570 8.23 -13.46 22.20
N GLY A 571 7.82 -13.65 20.95
CA GLY A 571 6.56 -14.33 20.61
C GLY A 571 6.56 -15.80 21.04
N GLN A 572 5.55 -16.20 21.81
CA GLN A 572 5.33 -17.57 22.26
C GLN A 572 4.32 -18.26 21.36
N VAL A 573 4.81 -19.20 20.56
CA VAL A 573 3.99 -19.97 19.61
C VAL A 573 3.16 -21.01 20.36
N GLY A 574 1.84 -20.93 20.21
CA GLY A 574 0.86 -21.85 20.75
C GLY A 574 0.73 -23.15 19.96
N GLY A 575 -0.16 -24.03 20.41
CA GLY A 575 -0.39 -25.34 19.77
C GLY A 575 -1.04 -25.26 18.37
N ASP A 576 -1.67 -24.14 18.04
CA ASP A 576 -2.26 -23.82 16.73
C ASP A 576 -1.28 -23.14 15.75
N GLY A 577 -0.01 -22.98 16.18
CA GLY A 577 1.05 -22.33 15.41
C GLY A 577 1.02 -20.80 15.44
N LEU A 578 0.10 -20.19 16.21
CA LEU A 578 0.00 -18.73 16.34
C LEU A 578 0.70 -18.23 17.60
N VAL A 579 1.23 -17.01 17.56
CA VAL A 579 1.77 -16.32 18.72
C VAL A 579 0.63 -15.93 19.67
N THR A 580 0.80 -16.23 20.96
CA THR A 580 -0.30 -16.15 21.95
C THR A 580 -0.17 -15.00 22.96
N ASN A 581 1.02 -14.42 23.09
CA ASN A 581 1.36 -13.45 24.14
C ASN A 581 1.44 -11.99 23.66
N TRP A 582 1.08 -11.71 22.41
CA TRP A 582 1.00 -10.35 21.87
C TRP A 582 -0.43 -9.83 21.92
N ALA A 583 -0.57 -8.51 22.05
CA ALA A 583 -1.87 -7.86 22.23
C ALA A 583 -1.93 -6.49 21.57
N ALA A 584 -3.13 -5.96 21.42
CA ALA A 584 -3.37 -4.62 20.89
C ALA A 584 -4.56 -3.96 21.60
N GLY A 585 -4.60 -2.64 21.58
CA GLY A 585 -5.73 -1.84 22.05
C GLY A 585 -5.83 -0.53 21.30
N ARG A 586 -6.98 0.13 21.37
CA ARG A 586 -7.18 1.43 20.71
C ARG A 586 -6.49 2.51 21.52
N ALA A 587 -5.58 3.24 20.87
CA ALA A 587 -4.97 4.42 21.45
C ALA A 587 -5.87 5.66 21.32
N PHE A 588 -6.72 5.70 20.28
CA PHE A 588 -7.59 6.83 19.99
C PHE A 588 -8.85 6.39 19.25
N ALA A 589 -9.94 7.12 19.48
CA ALA A 589 -11.16 7.05 18.69
C ALA A 589 -11.76 8.44 18.46
N GLN A 590 -12.14 8.73 17.22
CA GLN A 590 -12.91 9.92 16.89
C GLN A 590 -14.25 9.90 17.61
N ASP A 591 -14.64 11.05 18.15
CA ASP A 591 -15.99 11.32 18.65
C ASP A 591 -16.55 10.21 19.55
N ASP A 592 -16.02 10.09 20.77
CA ASP A 592 -16.27 8.97 21.70
C ASP A 592 -17.69 8.93 22.30
N ARG A 593 -18.64 9.70 21.74
CA ARG A 593 -20.00 9.90 22.26
C ARG A 593 -20.85 8.64 22.38
N VAL A 594 -20.41 7.49 21.86
CA VAL A 594 -21.15 6.21 21.96
C VAL A 594 -20.25 4.95 21.97
N GLN A 595 -19.04 4.99 22.54
CA GLN A 595 -18.13 3.82 22.50
C GLN A 595 -18.13 2.94 23.76
N ALA A 596 -19.11 3.10 24.64
CA ALA A 596 -19.18 2.32 25.88
C ALA A 596 -19.45 0.82 25.64
N GLU A 597 -20.11 0.42 24.54
CA GLU A 597 -20.41 -0.99 24.24
C GLU A 597 -20.32 -1.32 22.73
N ALA A 598 -19.81 -2.51 22.40
CA ALA A 598 -19.64 -2.99 21.01
C ALA A 598 -20.96 -3.10 20.22
N THR A 599 -22.11 -3.13 20.91
CA THR A 599 -23.47 -3.34 20.39
C THR A 599 -24.31 -2.07 20.30
N SER A 600 -23.77 -0.90 20.66
CA SER A 600 -24.52 0.36 20.65
C SER A 600 -24.35 1.12 19.33
N ALA A 601 -25.45 1.72 18.84
CA ALA A 601 -25.45 2.52 17.61
C ALA A 601 -24.54 3.74 17.75
N ARG A 602 -23.60 3.92 16.82
CA ARG A 602 -22.56 4.95 16.89
C ARG A 602 -22.85 6.08 15.94
N SER A 603 -22.93 7.31 16.42
CA SER A 603 -23.09 8.46 15.52
C SER A 603 -21.87 8.59 14.60
N VAL A 604 -22.13 8.69 13.29
CA VAL A 604 -21.08 8.81 12.27
C VAL A 604 -20.88 10.25 11.78
N VAL A 605 -21.62 11.20 12.35
CA VAL A 605 -21.66 12.61 11.91
C VAL A 605 -20.28 13.24 11.85
N ASN A 606 -19.39 12.92 12.80
CA ASN A 606 -18.02 13.45 12.85
C ASN A 606 -16.95 12.37 12.64
N LEU A 607 -17.34 11.14 12.30
CA LEU A 607 -16.41 10.06 12.02
C LEU A 607 -15.95 10.15 10.57
N ASN A 608 -14.65 10.00 10.37
CA ASN A 608 -14.04 9.94 9.05
C ASN A 608 -12.98 8.84 9.03
N PRO A 609 -12.85 8.10 7.92
CA PRO A 609 -11.99 6.91 7.86
C PRO A 609 -10.52 7.27 7.77
N PHE A 610 -9.65 6.36 8.21
CA PHE A 610 -8.21 6.41 7.96
C PHE A 610 -7.80 5.41 6.86
N TYR A 611 -7.09 5.90 5.84
CA TYR A 611 -6.63 5.10 4.69
C TYR A 611 -5.10 5.13 4.49
N SER A 612 -4.41 6.13 5.03
CA SER A 612 -2.97 6.32 4.85
C SER A 612 -2.15 5.59 5.91
N LEU A 613 -0.90 5.25 5.60
CA LEU A 613 0.08 4.81 6.59
C LEU A 613 0.28 5.89 7.67
N ALA A 614 0.38 5.47 8.93
CA ALA A 614 0.70 6.36 10.03
C ALA A 614 2.15 6.83 10.01
N SER A 615 2.35 8.13 10.15
CA SER A 615 3.68 8.69 10.42
C SER A 615 3.91 8.62 11.91
N VAL A 616 5.02 8.03 12.33
CA VAL A 616 5.33 7.84 13.74
C VAL A 616 6.67 8.46 14.05
N GLY A 617 6.76 9.17 15.19
CA GLY A 617 8.04 9.64 15.72
C GLY A 617 8.08 9.52 17.23
N LEU A 618 9.28 9.34 17.76
CA LEU A 618 9.53 9.26 19.18
C LEU A 618 9.89 10.66 19.72
N GLN A 619 9.08 11.17 20.63
CA GLN A 619 9.39 12.36 21.41
C GLN A 619 10.28 11.93 22.59
N LEU A 620 11.57 12.30 22.55
CA LEU A 620 12.56 11.75 23.49
C LEU A 620 12.57 12.37 24.87
N ASP A 621 12.04 13.58 25.05
CA ASP A 621 12.02 14.22 26.37
C ASP A 621 11.04 13.57 27.34
N ASN A 622 9.98 12.94 26.80
CA ASN A 622 8.99 12.21 27.57
C ASN A 622 8.72 10.81 27.02
N SER A 623 9.60 10.25 26.19
CA SER A 623 9.44 8.89 25.63
C SER A 623 8.09 8.64 24.93
N ALA A 624 7.40 9.68 24.46
CA ALA A 624 6.08 9.55 23.86
C ALA A 624 6.18 9.11 22.40
N LEU A 625 5.48 8.05 22.05
CA LEU A 625 5.24 7.67 20.67
C LEU A 625 4.16 8.57 20.08
N ARG A 626 4.56 9.54 19.25
CA ARG A 626 3.66 10.47 18.56
C ARG A 626 3.26 9.90 17.21
N VAL A 627 1.96 9.88 16.95
CA VAL A 627 1.36 9.31 15.74
C VAL A 627 0.60 10.40 15.00
N PHE A 628 0.82 10.50 13.68
CA PHE A 628 0.16 11.46 12.81
C PHE A 628 -0.61 10.75 11.71
N LEU A 629 -1.89 11.10 11.59
CA LEU A 629 -2.81 10.46 10.66
C LEU A 629 -3.91 11.42 10.25
N GLY A 630 -4.18 11.50 8.95
CA GLY A 630 -5.26 12.31 8.41
C GLY A 630 -6.44 11.48 7.97
N THR A 631 -7.64 12.02 8.13
CA THR A 631 -8.86 11.35 7.69
C THR A 631 -9.18 11.66 6.24
N GLY A 632 -9.81 10.68 5.58
CA GLY A 632 -10.24 10.78 4.20
C GLY A 632 -10.23 9.41 3.51
N ASN A 633 -11.26 9.13 2.73
CA ASN A 633 -11.24 7.98 1.83
C ASN A 633 -10.38 8.32 0.60
N ARG A 634 -9.23 7.65 0.48
CA ARG A 634 -8.27 7.84 -0.63
C ARG A 634 -8.89 7.58 -2.01
N TYR A 635 -9.88 6.71 -2.08
CA TYR A 635 -10.55 6.34 -3.33
C TYR A 635 -11.76 7.23 -3.68
N SER A 636 -12.07 8.19 -2.81
CA SER A 636 -13.18 9.15 -2.93
C SER A 636 -12.70 10.57 -2.59
N LEU A 637 -11.43 10.89 -2.87
CA LEU A 637 -10.83 12.19 -2.54
C LEU A 637 -11.55 13.36 -3.22
N LEU A 638 -11.95 13.16 -4.47
CA LEU A 638 -12.61 14.18 -5.28
C LEU A 638 -14.14 14.20 -5.14
N ASP A 639 -14.71 13.33 -4.31
CA ASP A 639 -16.15 13.38 -4.03
C ASP A 639 -16.50 14.71 -3.31
N PRO A 640 -17.57 15.41 -3.71
CA PRO A 640 -18.02 16.63 -3.06
C PRO A 640 -18.58 16.33 -1.65
N ASP A 641 -18.73 17.40 -0.86
CA ASP A 641 -19.35 17.35 0.47
C ASP A 641 -18.84 16.18 1.34
N ALA A 642 -19.72 15.40 1.97
CA ALA A 642 -19.33 14.27 2.83
C ALA A 642 -18.97 12.99 2.05
N GLY A 643 -18.91 13.05 0.71
CA GLY A 643 -18.78 11.92 -0.19
C GLY A 643 -20.04 11.67 -1.01
N TYR A 644 -19.96 10.91 -2.10
CA TYR A 644 -21.16 10.41 -2.77
C TYR A 644 -21.81 9.30 -1.94
N CYS A 645 -23.14 9.33 -1.82
CA CYS A 645 -23.86 8.20 -1.24
C CYS A 645 -23.91 7.08 -2.27
N ARG A 646 -23.16 6.02 -2.02
CA ARG A 646 -23.09 4.83 -2.85
C ARG A 646 -22.99 3.60 -1.96
N PHE A 647 -23.28 2.43 -2.53
CA PHE A 647 -23.16 1.15 -1.82
C PHE A 647 -21.75 0.85 -1.33
N ASP A 648 -20.73 1.30 -2.06
CA ASP A 648 -19.34 1.18 -1.66
C ASP A 648 -18.88 2.28 -0.69
N ASN A 649 -19.78 3.19 -0.31
CA ASN A 649 -19.53 4.25 0.67
C ASN A 649 -20.74 4.43 1.62
N PRO A 650 -21.09 3.40 2.40
CA PRO A 650 -22.25 3.45 3.29
C PRO A 650 -22.09 4.51 4.40
N LEU A 651 -20.84 4.87 4.75
CA LEU A 651 -20.56 5.97 5.68
C LEU A 651 -21.12 7.31 5.18
N ALA A 652 -20.92 7.64 3.90
CA ALA A 652 -21.46 8.87 3.32
C ALA A 652 -22.99 8.82 3.26
N CYS A 653 -23.58 7.68 2.87
CA CYS A 653 -25.03 7.48 2.91
C CYS A 653 -25.61 7.70 4.30
N ALA A 654 -25.00 7.09 5.32
CA ALA A 654 -25.42 7.26 6.71
C ALA A 654 -25.35 8.72 7.16
N LYS A 655 -24.29 9.45 6.80
CA LYS A 655 -24.17 10.90 7.07
C LYS A 655 -25.29 11.73 6.45
N TYR A 656 -25.83 11.32 5.31
CA TYR A 656 -27.01 11.94 4.70
C TYR A 656 -28.35 11.38 5.24
N GLY A 657 -28.32 10.57 6.30
CA GLY A 657 -29.51 9.99 6.91
C GLY A 657 -30.13 8.85 6.11
N CYS A 658 -29.39 8.23 5.19
CA CYS A 658 -29.84 7.01 4.52
C CYS A 658 -29.65 5.78 5.42
N GLU A 659 -30.48 4.78 5.18
CA GLU A 659 -30.30 3.41 5.67
C GLU A 659 -29.58 2.58 4.60
N ALA A 660 -28.48 1.93 4.97
CA ALA A 660 -27.68 1.10 4.06
C ALA A 660 -27.36 -0.25 4.74
N ASN A 661 -27.92 -1.33 4.19
CA ASN A 661 -27.90 -2.65 4.80
C ASN A 661 -27.31 -3.68 3.84
N ALA A 662 -26.36 -4.47 4.35
CA ALA A 662 -25.73 -5.53 3.59
C ALA A 662 -25.52 -6.79 4.43
N SER A 663 -25.87 -7.93 3.85
CA SER A 663 -25.60 -9.27 4.40
C SER A 663 -24.85 -10.09 3.37
N TYR A 664 -23.63 -10.49 3.72
CA TYR A 664 -22.76 -11.31 2.88
C TYR A 664 -22.59 -12.68 3.52
N SER A 665 -22.74 -13.74 2.72
CA SER A 665 -22.53 -15.11 3.16
C SER A 665 -21.58 -15.85 2.25
N ILE A 666 -20.79 -16.74 2.83
CA ILE A 666 -19.89 -17.64 2.12
C ILE A 666 -20.03 -19.05 2.68
N SER A 667 -20.24 -20.00 1.78
CA SER A 667 -20.29 -21.43 2.06
C SER A 667 -19.11 -22.11 1.39
N ARG A 668 -18.30 -22.79 2.19
CA ARG A 668 -17.10 -23.54 1.79
C ARG A 668 -17.14 -24.91 2.42
N TRP A 669 -17.63 -25.91 1.70
CA TRP A 669 -17.79 -27.28 2.21
C TRP A 669 -18.56 -27.33 3.55
N SER A 670 -17.88 -27.35 4.70
CA SER A 670 -18.42 -27.45 6.07
C SER A 670 -18.58 -26.11 6.75
N THR A 671 -17.92 -25.09 6.20
CA THR A 671 -17.82 -23.79 6.82
C THR A 671 -18.85 -22.88 6.18
N GLU A 672 -19.76 -22.38 7.01
CA GLU A 672 -20.68 -21.31 6.65
C GLU A 672 -20.32 -20.09 7.48
N SER A 673 -20.07 -18.98 6.79
CA SER A 673 -19.76 -17.72 7.42
C SER A 673 -20.67 -16.63 6.86
N SER A 674 -21.13 -15.74 7.74
CA SER A 674 -22.00 -14.62 7.40
C SER A 674 -21.52 -13.37 8.11
N THR A 675 -21.56 -12.25 7.39
CA THR A 675 -21.27 -10.93 7.92
C THR A 675 -22.40 -9.98 7.59
N ASP A 676 -22.73 -9.14 8.56
CA ASP A 676 -23.77 -8.13 8.44
C ASP A 676 -23.18 -6.76 8.73
N SER A 677 -23.63 -5.76 7.99
CA SER A 677 -23.36 -4.35 8.24
C SER A 677 -24.65 -3.54 8.08
N GLU A 678 -24.97 -2.77 9.12
CA GLU A 678 -26.18 -1.96 9.19
C GLU A 678 -25.82 -0.51 9.52
N TRP A 679 -26.29 0.40 8.66
CA TRP A 679 -26.13 1.84 8.81
C TRP A 679 -27.51 2.48 8.73
N ALA A 680 -27.85 3.38 9.66
CA ALA A 680 -29.17 4.04 9.68
C ALA A 680 -29.12 5.36 10.44
N ASP A 681 -29.87 6.36 9.98
CA ASP A 681 -30.13 7.62 10.71
C ASP A 681 -28.88 8.32 11.26
N SER A 682 -27.82 8.48 10.45
CA SER A 682 -26.53 9.03 10.90
C SER A 682 -25.80 8.20 11.96
N ASN A 683 -26.10 6.90 12.02
CA ASN A 683 -25.43 5.94 12.88
C ASN A 683 -24.90 4.73 12.13
N PHE A 684 -23.81 4.18 12.64
CA PHE A 684 -23.42 2.80 12.43
C PHE A 684 -24.12 1.94 13.50
N VAL A 685 -25.04 1.06 13.09
CA VAL A 685 -25.91 0.32 14.02
C VAL A 685 -25.25 -0.98 14.47
N GLN A 686 -24.78 -1.80 13.53
CA GLN A 686 -24.21 -3.11 13.83
C GLN A 686 -23.19 -3.58 12.78
N GLY A 687 -22.16 -4.31 13.25
CA GLY A 687 -21.21 -5.06 12.42
C GLY A 687 -20.96 -6.46 12.99
N GLY A 688 -21.66 -7.47 12.45
CA GLY A 688 -21.62 -8.85 12.95
C GLY A 688 -20.71 -9.76 12.12
N PHE A 689 -20.16 -10.80 12.77
CA PHE A 689 -19.52 -11.94 12.12
C PHE A 689 -19.94 -13.24 12.80
N VAL A 690 -20.56 -14.12 12.03
CA VAL A 690 -20.99 -15.45 12.45
C VAL A 690 -20.26 -16.46 11.59
N SER A 691 -19.70 -17.48 12.23
CA SER A 691 -19.05 -18.58 11.51
C SER A 691 -19.35 -19.90 12.20
N SER A 692 -19.70 -20.91 11.40
CA SER A 692 -19.97 -22.27 11.86
C SER A 692 -19.19 -23.25 11.01
N GLN A 693 -18.67 -24.31 11.65
CA GLN A 693 -17.88 -25.34 10.98
C GLN A 693 -18.41 -26.72 11.35
N SER A 694 -18.73 -27.52 10.33
CA SER A 694 -19.20 -28.90 10.45
C SER A 694 -18.22 -29.93 9.86
N GLY A 695 -16.93 -29.92 10.27
CA GLY A 695 -15.95 -30.93 9.85
C GLY A 695 -14.51 -30.42 9.70
N VAL A 696 -13.54 -31.32 9.46
CA VAL A 696 -12.11 -30.98 9.27
C VAL A 696 -11.88 -30.47 7.83
N PRO A 697 -11.19 -29.33 7.62
CA PRO A 697 -10.93 -28.81 6.28
C PRO A 697 -9.96 -29.72 5.51
N GLN A 698 -10.39 -30.28 4.38
CA GLN A 698 -9.54 -30.85 3.32
C GLN A 698 -9.99 -30.28 1.97
N ALA A 699 -9.13 -30.39 0.95
CA ALA A 699 -9.13 -29.75 -0.39
C ALA A 699 -10.46 -29.16 -0.91
N CYS A 700 -10.37 -28.01 -1.60
CA CYS A 700 -11.49 -27.18 -2.03
C CYS A 700 -12.53 -27.96 -2.87
N GLY A 701 -13.69 -28.22 -2.26
CA GLY A 701 -14.91 -28.60 -2.98
C GLY A 701 -15.60 -27.38 -3.58
N THR A 702 -16.92 -27.46 -3.77
CA THR A 702 -17.73 -26.34 -4.24
C THR A 702 -17.77 -25.20 -3.21
N VAL A 703 -17.50 -23.98 -3.65
CA VAL A 703 -17.60 -22.74 -2.89
C VAL A 703 -18.76 -21.90 -3.43
N SER A 704 -19.58 -21.34 -2.56
CA SER A 704 -20.62 -20.37 -2.93
C SER A 704 -20.47 -19.10 -2.11
N ALA A 705 -20.50 -17.95 -2.76
CA ALA A 705 -20.60 -16.64 -2.11
C ALA A 705 -21.90 -15.97 -2.56
N ALA A 706 -22.61 -15.34 -1.62
CA ALA A 706 -23.87 -14.68 -1.89
C ALA A 706 -24.00 -13.38 -1.10
N LEU A 707 -24.38 -12.31 -1.78
CA LEU A 707 -24.91 -11.10 -1.17
C LEU A 707 -26.42 -11.26 -1.04
N SER A 708 -26.89 -11.63 0.16
CA SER A 708 -28.30 -12.01 0.40
C SER A 708 -29.21 -10.81 0.62
N THR A 709 -28.66 -9.73 1.18
CA THR A 709 -29.34 -8.45 1.42
C THR A 709 -28.46 -7.34 0.86
N HIS A 710 -29.07 -6.44 0.08
CA HIS A 710 -28.41 -5.27 -0.49
C HIS A 710 -29.47 -4.18 -0.72
N GLU A 711 -29.58 -3.28 0.26
CA GLU A 711 -30.66 -2.28 0.32
C GLU A 711 -30.10 -0.90 0.66
N LEU A 712 -30.62 0.13 -0.02
CA LEU A 712 -30.35 1.54 0.27
C LEU A 712 -31.65 2.33 0.25
N THR A 713 -31.96 2.98 1.37
CA THR A 713 -33.16 3.80 1.54
C THR A 713 -32.74 5.19 1.98
N CYS A 714 -33.05 6.21 1.19
CA CYS A 714 -32.59 7.58 1.44
C CYS A 714 -33.74 8.59 1.50
N PRO A 715 -33.69 9.57 2.42
CA PRO A 715 -34.61 10.71 2.41
C PRO A 715 -34.34 11.63 1.20
N ASN A 716 -35.39 12.13 0.54
CA ASN A 716 -35.26 13.09 -0.56
C ASN A 716 -36.42 14.11 -0.61
N GLY A 717 -36.16 15.34 -0.16
CA GLY A 717 -36.99 16.51 -0.47
C GLY A 717 -38.51 16.38 -0.29
N GLY A 718 -38.98 15.66 0.75
CA GLY A 718 -40.40 15.41 1.02
C GLY A 718 -40.91 13.99 0.69
N GLY A 719 -40.02 13.08 0.26
CA GLY A 719 -40.27 11.64 0.08
C GLY A 719 -39.04 10.79 0.34
N THR A 720 -39.06 9.53 -0.12
CA THR A 720 -37.99 8.54 0.06
C THR A 720 -37.56 7.99 -1.31
N ILE A 721 -36.26 7.85 -1.53
CA ILE A 721 -35.70 7.05 -2.63
C ILE A 721 -35.34 5.68 -2.05
N GLU A 722 -35.90 4.63 -2.63
CA GLU A 722 -35.63 3.25 -2.22
C GLU A 722 -34.98 2.51 -3.39
N PHE A 723 -33.82 1.91 -3.11
CA PHE A 723 -33.23 0.90 -3.95
C PHE A 723 -33.27 -0.44 -3.20
N VAL A 724 -34.46 -1.02 -3.18
CA VAL A 724 -34.76 -2.34 -2.60
C VAL A 724 -34.74 -3.41 -3.69
N ASP A 725 -34.41 -4.66 -3.33
CA ASP A 725 -34.30 -5.80 -4.27
C ASP A 725 -33.24 -5.65 -5.37
N MET A 726 -32.10 -5.06 -5.04
CA MET A 726 -30.91 -5.13 -5.91
C MET A 726 -30.54 -6.58 -6.23
N PRO A 727 -29.92 -6.85 -7.40
CA PRO A 727 -29.60 -8.21 -7.81
C PRO A 727 -28.74 -8.90 -6.75
N ARG A 728 -29.37 -9.82 -6.01
CA ARG A 728 -28.70 -10.73 -5.08
C ARG A 728 -27.76 -11.56 -5.94
N THR A 729 -26.47 -11.27 -5.85
CA THR A 729 -25.49 -11.92 -6.70
C THR A 729 -24.97 -13.14 -5.96
N ARG A 730 -25.28 -14.32 -6.48
CA ARG A 730 -24.63 -15.56 -6.08
C ARG A 730 -23.62 -16.01 -7.13
N VAL A 731 -22.41 -16.31 -6.66
CA VAL A 731 -21.36 -16.95 -7.44
C VAL A 731 -21.07 -18.30 -6.82
N THR A 732 -21.06 -19.34 -7.66
CA THR A 732 -20.70 -20.70 -7.26
C THR A 732 -19.53 -21.16 -8.13
N CYS A 733 -18.46 -21.58 -7.46
CA CYS A 733 -17.24 -22.11 -8.07
C CYS A 733 -17.01 -23.55 -7.61
N GLY A 734 -16.67 -24.45 -8.52
CA GLY A 734 -16.36 -25.83 -8.17
C GLY A 734 -16.28 -26.75 -9.38
N LEU A 735 -15.89 -28.00 -9.13
CA LEU A 735 -15.93 -29.07 -10.11
C LEU A 735 -17.38 -29.50 -10.36
N SER A 736 -17.80 -29.54 -11.61
CA SER A 736 -19.13 -30.03 -12.01
C SER A 736 -19.29 -31.52 -11.70
N GLU A 737 -20.43 -31.94 -11.16
CA GLU A 737 -20.74 -33.37 -10.98
C GLU A 737 -21.03 -34.05 -12.34
N GLY A 738 -20.36 -35.16 -12.66
CA GLY A 738 -20.61 -35.92 -13.90
C GLY A 738 -19.42 -36.76 -14.41
N ALA A 739 -19.58 -37.38 -15.59
CA ALA A 739 -18.57 -38.25 -16.21
C ALA A 739 -17.32 -37.51 -16.75
N SER A 740 -17.35 -36.17 -16.79
CA SER A 740 -16.23 -35.31 -17.16
C SER A 740 -16.25 -34.07 -16.26
N PRO A 741 -15.65 -34.13 -15.05
CA PRO A 741 -15.65 -33.01 -14.12
C PRO A 741 -14.86 -31.84 -14.71
N ALA A 742 -15.49 -30.69 -14.84
CA ALA A 742 -14.87 -29.43 -15.25
C ALA A 742 -14.98 -28.42 -14.12
N TYR A 743 -13.88 -27.72 -13.81
CA TYR A 743 -13.93 -26.59 -12.88
C TYR A 743 -14.64 -25.43 -13.57
N SER A 744 -15.67 -24.88 -12.92
CA SER A 744 -16.41 -23.72 -13.42
C SER A 744 -16.73 -22.76 -12.30
N CYS A 745 -16.73 -21.47 -12.61
CA CYS A 745 -17.22 -20.40 -11.75
C CYS A 745 -18.38 -19.71 -12.46
N VAL A 746 -19.59 -19.87 -11.92
CA VAL A 746 -20.82 -19.41 -12.55
C VAL A 746 -21.56 -18.45 -11.63
N ARG A 747 -21.99 -17.32 -12.19
CA ARG A 747 -22.97 -16.42 -11.56
C ARG A 747 -24.37 -16.96 -11.85
N THR A 748 -25.13 -17.29 -10.81
CA THR A 748 -26.40 -18.02 -10.98
C THR A 748 -27.65 -17.14 -11.05
N ASP A 749 -27.54 -15.84 -10.82
CA ASP A 749 -28.70 -14.92 -10.79
C ASP A 749 -28.86 -14.08 -12.08
N PRO A 750 -30.11 -13.87 -12.54
CA PRO A 750 -30.40 -13.19 -13.79
C PRO A 750 -30.29 -11.66 -13.63
N ILE A 751 -29.61 -11.07 -14.60
CA ILE A 751 -29.36 -9.64 -14.81
C ILE A 751 -30.54 -8.75 -14.35
N SER A 752 -30.26 -7.84 -13.42
CA SER A 752 -30.98 -6.58 -13.16
C SER A 752 -30.00 -5.43 -13.43
N PRO A 753 -30.43 -4.16 -13.63
CA PRO A 753 -29.50 -3.08 -13.96
C PRO A 753 -28.36 -2.99 -12.93
N PHE A 754 -27.15 -2.77 -13.42
CA PHE A 754 -25.99 -2.51 -12.57
C PHE A 754 -26.21 -1.14 -11.89
N TYR A 755 -26.69 -1.13 -10.65
CA TYR A 755 -26.89 0.09 -9.85
C TYR A 755 -25.60 0.57 -9.14
N GLY A 756 -24.45 -0.07 -9.41
CA GLY A 756 -23.20 0.13 -8.67
C GLY A 756 -22.65 1.56 -8.67
N ASP A 757 -23.04 2.38 -9.64
CA ASP A 757 -22.63 3.78 -9.75
C ASP A 757 -23.81 4.77 -9.60
N GLU A 758 -25.01 4.31 -9.24
CA GLU A 758 -26.13 5.21 -9.00
C GLU A 758 -25.93 5.96 -7.68
N ASN A 759 -25.47 7.20 -7.78
CA ASN A 759 -25.55 8.17 -6.70
C ASN A 759 -26.97 8.78 -6.73
N PRO A 760 -27.85 8.50 -5.75
CA PRO A 760 -29.09 9.24 -5.63
C PRO A 760 -28.69 10.71 -5.49
N ASN A 761 -29.17 11.58 -6.39
CA ASN A 761 -28.96 13.02 -6.26
C ASN A 761 -29.79 13.50 -5.05
N LEU A 762 -29.22 13.37 -3.85
CA LEU A 762 -29.88 13.64 -2.58
C LEU A 762 -29.97 15.14 -2.32
N ALA A 763 -31.19 15.65 -2.14
CA ALA A 763 -31.43 17.00 -1.64
C ALA A 763 -31.45 17.02 -0.10
N VAL A 764 -30.33 16.65 0.52
CA VAL A 764 -30.18 16.54 1.99
C VAL A 764 -29.34 17.70 2.54
N ALA A 765 -29.67 18.18 3.74
CA ALA A 765 -28.92 19.23 4.40
C ALA A 765 -27.53 18.73 4.85
N THR A 766 -26.47 19.42 4.41
CA THR A 766 -25.08 19.15 4.83
C THR A 766 -24.67 19.94 6.08
N SER A 767 -25.55 20.83 6.56
CA SER A 767 -25.32 21.63 7.76
C SER A 767 -25.27 20.74 9.01
N GLY A 768 -24.15 20.76 9.72
CA GLY A 768 -23.95 19.99 10.96
C GLY A 768 -23.12 18.72 10.80
N LEU A 769 -22.73 18.35 9.58
CA LEU A 769 -21.76 17.27 9.33
C LEU A 769 -20.34 17.73 9.68
N GLY A 770 -19.57 16.84 10.31
CA GLY A 770 -18.18 17.11 10.66
C GLY A 770 -17.26 17.01 9.44
N THR A 771 -16.30 17.93 9.33
CA THR A 771 -15.29 17.89 8.28
C THR A 771 -14.18 16.90 8.61
N ASN A 772 -13.33 16.60 7.62
CA ASN A 772 -12.15 15.77 7.84
C ASN A 772 -11.11 16.48 8.72
N ARG A 773 -10.27 15.71 9.40
CA ARG A 773 -9.26 16.22 10.34
C ARG A 773 -7.91 15.57 10.11
N PHE A 774 -6.87 16.24 10.59
CA PHE A 774 -5.52 15.69 10.73
C PHE A 774 -5.13 15.65 12.20
N TYR A 775 -4.67 14.50 12.68
CA TYR A 775 -4.38 14.27 14.09
C TYR A 775 -2.87 14.15 14.34
N GLY A 776 -2.43 14.64 15.49
CA GLY A 776 -1.12 14.36 16.08
C GLY A 776 -1.31 13.92 17.54
N ILE A 777 -1.28 12.61 17.80
CA ILE A 777 -1.64 12.04 19.11
C ILE A 777 -0.45 11.43 19.83
N TRP A 778 -0.49 11.43 21.15
CA TRP A 778 0.36 10.59 21.99
C TRP A 778 -0.26 9.19 22.09
N ALA A 779 0.15 8.29 21.19
CA ALA A 779 -0.46 6.96 21.09
C ALA A 779 0.05 5.98 22.16
N TYR A 780 1.34 6.03 22.49
CA TYR A 780 1.97 5.07 23.42
C TYR A 780 3.14 5.69 24.18
N GLY A 781 3.53 5.10 25.32
CA GLY A 781 4.72 5.46 26.09
C GLY A 781 4.44 6.18 27.41
N THR A 782 5.38 6.10 28.35
CA THR A 782 5.29 6.54 29.75
C THR A 782 4.09 5.99 30.51
N ASP A 783 3.05 6.80 30.71
CA ASP A 783 1.82 6.47 31.43
C ASP A 783 0.74 5.90 30.51
N ARG A 784 0.98 5.85 29.20
CA ARG A 784 0.13 5.20 28.19
C ARG A 784 0.79 3.93 27.67
N VAL A 785 0.91 2.92 28.53
CA VAL A 785 1.54 1.63 28.20
C VAL A 785 0.72 0.48 28.76
N PHE A 786 0.75 -0.67 28.08
CA PHE A 786 0.18 -1.92 28.61
C PHE A 786 1.19 -3.05 28.50
N ASP A 787 1.02 -4.08 29.32
CA ASP A 787 1.77 -5.33 29.21
C ASP A 787 1.00 -6.28 28.31
N GLU A 788 1.55 -6.55 27.14
CA GLU A 788 0.93 -7.38 26.10
C GLU A 788 0.69 -8.82 26.54
N THR A 789 1.35 -9.29 27.61
CA THR A 789 1.24 -10.68 28.10
C THR A 789 0.15 -10.87 29.14
N LYS A 790 -0.42 -9.78 29.70
CA LYS A 790 -1.39 -9.86 30.80
C LYS A 790 -2.77 -10.27 30.34
N THR A 791 -3.31 -11.32 30.98
CA THR A 791 -4.65 -11.87 30.71
C THR A 791 -5.71 -11.45 31.74
N SER A 792 -5.33 -10.74 32.80
CA SER A 792 -6.22 -10.23 33.85
C SER A 792 -5.68 -8.94 34.47
N SER A 793 -6.56 -8.06 34.95
CA SER A 793 -6.17 -6.86 35.71
C SER A 793 -5.30 -7.20 36.92
N GLY A 794 -4.38 -6.30 37.27
CA GLY A 794 -3.49 -6.48 38.41
C GLY A 794 -2.50 -5.34 38.60
N ALA A 795 -1.61 -5.47 39.59
CA ALA A 795 -0.61 -4.45 39.89
C ALA A 795 0.49 -4.33 38.79
N ASN A 796 1.18 -3.20 38.78
CA ASN A 796 2.41 -2.87 38.01
C ASN A 796 2.26 -2.37 36.56
N TYR A 797 1.33 -2.91 35.77
CA TYR A 797 1.09 -2.48 34.37
C TYR A 797 -0.37 -2.66 34.00
N GLN A 798 -0.88 -1.80 33.10
CA GLN A 798 -2.23 -1.94 32.55
C GLN A 798 -2.35 -3.16 31.65
N THR A 799 -3.55 -3.72 31.54
CA THR A 799 -3.92 -4.68 30.50
C THR A 799 -4.21 -3.97 29.17
N ALA A 800 -4.27 -4.72 28.07
CA ALA A 800 -4.67 -4.15 26.77
C ALA A 800 -6.10 -3.57 26.81
N ALA A 801 -7.03 -4.20 27.55
CA ALA A 801 -8.38 -3.69 27.75
C ALA A 801 -8.43 -2.40 28.59
N GLU A 802 -7.63 -2.30 29.65
CA GLU A 802 -7.51 -1.08 30.47
C GLU A 802 -6.95 0.08 29.64
N PHE A 803 -5.97 -0.20 28.77
CA PHE A 803 -5.44 0.78 27.81
C PHE A 803 -6.50 1.22 26.79
N ASP A 804 -7.25 0.28 26.21
CA ASP A 804 -8.34 0.55 25.27
C ASP A 804 -9.46 1.39 25.89
N ALA A 805 -9.80 1.10 27.15
CA ALA A 805 -10.78 1.87 27.92
C ALA A 805 -10.31 3.31 28.19
N ALA A 806 -8.99 3.55 28.22
CA ALA A 806 -8.36 4.86 28.41
C ALA A 806 -7.89 5.50 27.08
N ARG A 807 -8.43 5.07 25.94
CA ARG A 807 -8.17 5.68 24.62
C ARG A 807 -8.47 7.18 24.63
N LEU A 808 -7.73 7.93 23.82
CA LEU A 808 -7.95 9.36 23.62
C LEU A 808 -9.13 9.62 22.68
N THR A 809 -9.73 10.81 22.79
CA THR A 809 -10.72 11.28 21.82
C THR A 809 -10.60 12.77 21.53
N ASP A 810 -11.05 13.21 20.36
CA ASP A 810 -11.15 14.63 19.99
C ASP A 810 -12.42 15.29 20.54
N ARG A 811 -13.48 14.51 20.82
CA ARG A 811 -14.77 15.00 21.32
C ARG A 811 -15.42 14.03 22.31
N THR A 812 -15.98 14.55 23.40
CA THR A 812 -16.72 13.77 24.42
C THR A 812 -18.20 14.12 24.47
N ALA A 813 -19.02 13.23 25.05
CA ALA A 813 -20.47 13.40 25.19
C ALA A 813 -20.87 14.53 26.15
N GLU A 814 -20.00 14.86 27.10
CA GLU A 814 -20.35 15.75 28.22
C GLU A 814 -20.06 17.22 27.92
N ASN A 815 -19.02 17.53 27.12
CA ASN A 815 -18.52 18.90 26.98
C ASN A 815 -18.16 19.33 25.56
N GLY A 816 -18.24 18.46 24.55
CA GLY A 816 -17.79 18.76 23.18
C GLY A 816 -16.26 18.91 23.03
N ASN A 817 -15.52 18.96 24.14
CA ASN A 817 -14.06 18.99 24.21
C ASN A 817 -13.55 17.58 24.54
N GLY A 818 -12.62 17.06 23.73
CA GLY A 818 -11.88 15.82 23.99
C GLY A 818 -10.56 16.04 24.71
N ASP A 819 -9.68 15.03 24.63
CA ASP A 819 -8.33 15.04 25.20
C ASP A 819 -7.32 15.83 24.35
N LEU A 820 -7.65 16.07 23.08
CA LEU A 820 -6.78 16.73 22.11
C LEU A 820 -7.07 18.23 22.02
N VAL A 821 -6.04 19.01 21.73
CA VAL A 821 -6.15 20.45 21.50
C VAL A 821 -6.46 20.74 20.03
N ASP A 822 -7.53 21.51 19.77
CA ASP A 822 -7.80 22.04 18.43
C ASP A 822 -6.78 23.14 18.08
N VAL A 823 -5.92 22.88 17.08
CA VAL A 823 -4.88 23.80 16.61
C VAL A 823 -5.20 24.44 15.27
N THR A 824 -6.45 24.33 14.81
CA THR A 824 -6.92 24.90 13.53
C THR A 824 -6.56 26.39 13.40
N CYS A 825 -6.72 27.14 14.50
CA CYS A 825 -6.39 28.56 14.58
C CYS A 825 -5.00 28.88 15.17
N ALA A 826 -4.13 27.90 15.39
CA ALA A 826 -2.80 28.10 16.00
C ALA A 826 -1.71 28.51 14.98
N THR A 827 -1.91 29.66 14.34
CA THR A 827 -1.10 30.19 13.23
C THR A 827 -0.77 31.67 13.45
N ALA A 828 0.37 32.12 12.94
CA ALA A 828 0.89 33.46 13.21
C ALA A 828 0.41 34.55 12.23
N VAL A 829 -0.01 34.18 10.99
CA VAL A 829 -0.27 35.17 9.92
C VAL A 829 -1.55 34.91 9.14
N GLU A 830 -1.84 33.66 8.78
CA GLU A 830 -3.03 33.28 8.01
C GLU A 830 -3.91 32.37 8.85
N LEU A 831 -4.98 32.93 9.41
CA LEU A 831 -6.05 32.18 10.07
C LEU A 831 -6.84 31.39 9.01
N SER A 832 -7.29 30.19 9.34
CA SER A 832 -8.25 29.48 8.48
C SER A 832 -9.54 30.32 8.35
N ALA A 833 -10.32 30.10 7.28
CA ALA A 833 -11.52 30.90 7.05
C ALA A 833 -12.58 30.71 8.15
N SER A 834 -12.50 29.59 8.88
CA SER A 834 -13.36 29.25 10.02
C SER A 834 -12.93 29.93 11.34
N CYS A 835 -11.76 30.54 11.40
CA CYS A 835 -11.22 31.14 12.62
C CYS A 835 -11.66 32.59 12.82
N THR A 836 -12.13 32.91 14.03
CA THR A 836 -12.44 34.29 14.45
C THR A 836 -11.34 34.92 15.32
N ALA A 837 -10.45 34.10 15.89
CA ALA A 837 -9.29 34.52 16.68
C ALA A 837 -8.20 33.43 16.64
N ALA A 838 -6.94 33.81 16.93
CA ALA A 838 -5.85 32.85 17.05
C ALA A 838 -6.02 31.94 18.29
N ALA A 839 -5.76 30.65 18.12
CA ALA A 839 -5.75 29.66 19.20
C ALA A 839 -4.32 29.43 19.72
N ALA A 840 -4.21 28.95 20.96
CA ALA A 840 -2.93 28.53 21.51
C ALA A 840 -2.54 27.15 20.94
N PRO A 841 -1.25 26.91 20.67
CA PRO A 841 -0.78 25.59 20.29
C PRO A 841 -0.86 24.61 21.48
N ALA A 842 -0.76 23.32 21.21
CA ALA A 842 -0.77 22.29 22.25
C ALA A 842 0.49 22.35 23.14
N SER A 843 0.34 21.95 24.40
CA SER A 843 1.46 21.83 25.33
C SER A 843 2.37 20.66 24.95
N LYS A 844 3.68 20.79 25.22
CA LYS A 844 4.66 19.73 25.00
C LYS A 844 4.36 18.44 25.77
N ASP A 845 3.71 18.57 26.92
CA ASP A 845 3.31 17.49 27.81
C ASP A 845 1.83 17.09 27.59
N GLY A 846 1.16 17.71 26.60
CA GLY A 846 -0.23 17.43 26.26
C GLY A 846 -0.41 16.13 25.46
N ARG A 847 -1.64 15.59 25.49
CA ARG A 847 -2.00 14.32 24.83
C ARG A 847 -2.01 14.38 23.31
N GLY A 848 -1.97 15.58 22.73
CA GLY A 848 -1.85 15.79 21.30
C GLY A 848 -2.70 16.95 20.82
N TRP A 849 -2.87 17.01 19.50
CA TRP A 849 -3.58 18.06 18.80
C TRP A 849 -4.31 17.52 17.58
N PHE A 850 -5.27 18.28 17.08
CA PHE A 850 -5.89 18.04 15.78
C PHE A 850 -6.11 19.34 15.01
N PHE A 851 -6.15 19.23 13.69
CA PHE A 851 -6.49 20.29 12.75
C PHE A 851 -7.74 19.90 11.97
N GLU A 852 -8.74 20.76 11.93
CA GLU A 852 -10.01 20.54 11.23
C GLU A 852 -10.03 21.33 9.91
N TYR A 853 -10.35 20.66 8.78
CA TYR A 853 -10.38 21.33 7.47
C TYR A 853 -11.59 22.27 7.35
N ASP A 854 -11.42 23.38 6.61
CA ASP A 854 -12.45 24.41 6.41
C ASP A 854 -13.65 23.92 5.57
N LYS A 855 -13.42 22.95 4.66
CA LYS A 855 -14.43 22.45 3.72
C LYS A 855 -14.78 21.01 4.04
N LEU A 856 -16.07 20.68 3.98
CA LEU A 856 -16.55 19.30 4.13
C LEU A 856 -15.94 18.35 3.08
N SER A 857 -15.75 18.87 1.86
CA SER A 857 -15.19 18.14 0.72
C SER A 857 -13.67 17.95 0.76
N GLU A 858 -12.96 18.67 1.63
CA GLU A 858 -11.50 18.55 1.73
C GLU A 858 -11.13 17.29 2.51
N LYS A 859 -10.23 16.48 1.96
CA LYS A 859 -9.81 15.20 2.52
C LYS A 859 -8.29 15.07 2.49
N THR A 860 -7.72 14.32 3.43
CA THR A 860 -6.28 14.02 3.42
C THR A 860 -5.96 13.11 2.24
N ALA A 861 -5.03 13.51 1.37
CA ALA A 861 -4.68 12.78 0.14
C ALA A 861 -3.69 11.63 0.37
N GLY A 862 -2.93 11.66 1.47
CA GLY A 862 -2.06 10.56 1.87
C GLY A 862 -1.30 10.80 3.18
N GLY A 863 -0.36 9.92 3.52
CA GLY A 863 0.38 9.94 4.78
C GLY A 863 1.25 11.19 4.98
N GLY A 864 1.47 11.57 6.23
CA GLY A 864 2.32 12.71 6.59
C GLY A 864 3.81 12.38 6.52
N ALA A 865 4.66 13.36 6.23
CA ALA A 865 6.11 13.29 6.39
C ALA A 865 6.53 14.02 7.65
N ILE A 866 7.42 13.42 8.45
CA ILE A 866 8.05 14.04 9.62
C ILE A 866 9.49 14.40 9.22
N LEU A 867 9.81 15.69 9.17
CA LEU A 867 11.13 16.22 8.79
C LEU A 867 11.48 17.40 9.67
N ALA A 868 12.67 17.45 10.28
CA ALA A 868 13.11 18.55 11.12
C ALA A 868 12.07 19.00 12.19
N SER A 869 11.45 18.04 12.89
CA SER A 869 10.35 18.27 13.85
C SER A 869 9.07 18.88 13.24
N CYS A 870 8.92 18.85 11.92
CA CYS A 870 7.78 19.36 11.19
C CYS A 870 7.02 18.21 10.54
N VAL A 871 5.71 18.17 10.76
CA VAL A 871 4.79 17.26 10.09
C VAL A 871 4.19 17.97 8.90
N MET A 872 4.33 17.40 7.71
CA MET A 872 3.79 17.95 6.47
C MET A 872 2.94 16.90 5.75
N TRP A 873 1.79 17.31 5.24
CA TRP A 873 0.86 16.40 4.58
C TRP A 873 0.07 17.11 3.48
N ASN A 874 -0.42 16.32 2.52
CA ASN A 874 -1.24 16.84 1.42
C ASN A 874 -2.74 16.59 1.68
N SER A 875 -3.55 17.56 1.32
CA SER A 875 -5.00 17.40 1.15
C SER A 875 -5.41 17.62 -0.30
N ALA A 876 -6.63 17.18 -0.64
CA ALA A 876 -7.31 17.49 -1.89
C ALA A 876 -8.75 17.93 -1.61
N SER A 877 -9.26 18.86 -2.42
CA SER A 877 -10.67 19.25 -2.48
C SER A 877 -11.09 19.41 -3.94
N PRO A 878 -12.27 18.91 -4.34
CA PRO A 878 -12.81 19.19 -5.67
C PRO A 878 -13.08 20.70 -5.86
N ASP A 879 -12.92 21.20 -7.09
CA ASP A 879 -13.42 22.52 -7.49
C ASP A 879 -14.88 22.39 -7.93
N THR A 880 -15.80 22.98 -7.14
CA THR A 880 -17.24 22.92 -7.41
C THR A 880 -17.68 23.85 -8.55
N ALA A 881 -16.80 24.71 -9.08
CA ALA A 881 -17.11 25.61 -10.20
C ALA A 881 -16.92 24.95 -11.59
N ALA A 882 -16.23 23.81 -11.67
CA ALA A 882 -15.88 23.15 -12.92
C ALA A 882 -16.69 21.85 -13.12
N ASN A 883 -18.00 21.94 -13.34
CA ASN A 883 -18.82 20.75 -13.57
C ASN A 883 -19.56 20.80 -14.92
N THR A 884 -19.57 19.65 -15.63
CA THR A 884 -20.73 19.01 -16.31
C THR A 884 -20.49 18.30 -17.65
N ALA A 885 -19.30 18.32 -18.29
CA ALA A 885 -19.20 17.80 -19.67
C ALA A 885 -18.40 16.49 -19.88
N ASN A 886 -17.39 16.18 -19.08
CA ASN A 886 -16.54 15.00 -19.33
C ASN A 886 -16.05 14.41 -18.00
N ALA A 887 -16.45 13.18 -17.69
CA ALA A 887 -15.89 12.40 -16.58
C ALA A 887 -14.37 12.13 -16.73
N CYS A 888 -13.80 12.41 -17.90
CA CYS A 888 -12.38 12.29 -18.24
C CYS A 888 -11.68 13.64 -18.48
N ALA A 889 -12.33 14.78 -18.25
CA ALA A 889 -11.64 16.07 -18.28
C ALA A 889 -11.01 16.32 -16.91
N ALA A 890 -9.74 16.76 -16.92
CA ALA A 890 -9.03 17.35 -15.80
C ALA A 890 -9.82 18.55 -15.22
N ALA A 891 -10.87 18.28 -14.46
CA ALA A 891 -11.54 19.28 -13.64
C ALA A 891 -10.56 19.63 -12.53
N GLY A 892 -10.13 20.89 -12.46
CA GLY A 892 -9.17 21.34 -11.46
C GLY A 892 -9.65 20.94 -10.06
N ALA A 893 -8.78 20.34 -9.27
CA ALA A 893 -8.95 20.21 -7.83
C ALA A 893 -7.97 21.17 -7.15
N ALA A 894 -8.30 21.61 -5.94
CA ALA A 894 -7.34 22.32 -5.11
C ALA A 894 -6.60 21.32 -4.24
N ALA A 895 -5.27 21.40 -4.21
CA ALA A 895 -4.43 20.68 -3.28
C ALA A 895 -3.75 21.66 -2.32
N ARG A 896 -3.61 21.25 -1.06
CA ARG A 896 -2.89 22.03 -0.05
C ARG A 896 -1.81 21.17 0.58
N LEU A 897 -0.59 21.68 0.65
CA LEU A 897 0.48 21.11 1.48
C LEU A 897 0.46 21.84 2.80
N TYR A 898 0.10 21.14 3.88
CA TYR A 898 0.03 21.67 5.24
C TYR A 898 1.35 21.46 5.99
N GLN A 899 1.55 22.27 7.03
CA GLN A 899 2.59 22.06 8.04
C GLN A 899 2.02 22.13 9.47
N ALA A 900 2.66 21.40 10.38
CA ALA A 900 2.45 21.51 11.83
C ALA A 900 3.67 21.04 12.61
N ASP A 901 4.00 21.73 13.69
CA ASP A 901 5.02 21.28 14.63
C ASP A 901 4.65 19.92 15.23
N PHE A 902 5.62 19.01 15.24
CA PHE A 902 5.48 17.61 15.65
C PHE A 902 4.86 17.47 17.05
N VAL A 903 5.18 18.36 18.00
CA VAL A 903 4.68 18.26 19.37
C VAL A 903 3.43 19.13 19.58
N THR A 904 3.49 20.38 19.12
CA THR A 904 2.55 21.44 19.53
C THR A 904 1.48 21.76 18.49
N GLY A 905 1.64 21.29 17.25
CA GLY A 905 0.71 21.56 16.15
C GLY A 905 0.79 22.98 15.57
N ALA A 906 1.71 23.82 16.04
CA ALA A 906 1.89 25.19 15.56
C ALA A 906 2.37 25.24 14.08
N ALA A 907 1.92 26.22 13.29
CA ALA A 907 2.42 26.43 11.92
C ALA A 907 3.65 27.35 11.91
N GLU A 908 4.80 26.86 12.36
CA GLU A 908 6.05 27.65 12.34
C GLU A 908 7.32 26.83 12.02
N CYS A 909 7.18 25.56 11.64
CA CYS A 909 8.30 24.62 11.55
C CYS A 909 8.97 24.54 10.16
N ALA A 910 8.24 24.76 9.07
CA ALA A 910 8.78 24.63 7.72
C ALA A 910 9.45 25.92 7.23
N GLU A 911 10.75 25.86 6.93
CA GLU A 911 11.52 27.01 6.42
C GLU A 911 10.92 27.59 5.13
N GLY A 912 10.46 26.72 4.23
CA GLY A 912 9.89 27.11 2.94
C GLY A 912 8.53 27.82 3.02
N MET A 913 7.91 27.88 4.21
CA MET A 913 6.61 28.53 4.43
C MET A 913 6.70 29.77 5.32
N ARG A 914 7.92 30.20 5.67
CA ARG A 914 8.15 31.45 6.41
C ARG A 914 7.81 32.66 5.56
N LYS A 915 7.23 33.67 6.19
CA LYS A 915 6.90 34.97 5.59
C LYS A 915 7.77 36.05 6.22
N TYR A 916 8.27 36.94 5.37
CA TYR A 916 9.09 38.09 5.75
C TYR A 916 8.42 39.36 5.24
N ASP A 917 8.53 40.44 6.00
CA ASP A 917 8.10 41.76 5.54
C ASP A 917 9.05 42.33 4.47
N GLU A 918 8.74 43.51 3.95
CA GLU A 918 9.54 44.22 2.94
C GLU A 918 10.99 44.51 3.40
N ASN A 919 11.26 44.48 4.71
CA ASN A 919 12.58 44.71 5.29
C ASN A 919 13.33 43.39 5.58
N GLY A 920 12.76 42.24 5.22
CA GLY A 920 13.33 40.93 5.50
C GLY A 920 13.18 40.47 6.96
N VAL A 921 12.28 41.09 7.73
CA VAL A 921 11.98 40.69 9.12
C VAL A 921 10.92 39.59 9.11
N TYR A 922 11.16 38.51 9.85
CA TYR A 922 10.19 37.43 9.99
C TYR A 922 8.90 37.91 10.66
N VAL A 923 7.77 37.74 9.96
CA VAL A 923 6.43 38.15 10.45
C VAL A 923 5.54 36.96 10.80
N GLY A 924 5.98 35.74 10.52
CA GLY A 924 5.30 34.50 10.84
C GLY A 924 5.34 33.52 9.68
N SER A 925 4.53 32.46 9.72
CA SER A 925 4.54 31.39 8.72
C SER A 925 3.13 31.05 8.25
N ALA A 926 3.01 30.61 6.99
CA ALA A 926 1.74 30.15 6.42
C ALA A 926 1.44 28.71 6.87
N ARG A 927 0.17 28.38 7.17
CA ARG A 927 -0.24 27.03 7.57
C ARG A 927 -0.14 26.02 6.42
N TYR A 928 -0.41 26.48 5.21
CA TYR A 928 -0.37 25.66 4.00
C TYR A 928 0.03 26.47 2.77
N VAL A 929 0.38 25.75 1.71
CA VAL A 929 0.51 26.29 0.36
C VAL A 929 -0.54 25.63 -0.53
N GLU A 930 -1.42 26.43 -1.12
CA GLU A 930 -2.48 25.98 -2.02
C GLU A 930 -2.02 26.02 -3.48
N ARG A 931 -2.47 25.05 -4.27
CA ARG A 931 -2.20 24.93 -5.71
C ARG A 931 -3.36 24.23 -6.41
N ALA A 932 -3.54 24.51 -7.71
CA ALA A 932 -4.48 23.78 -8.55
C ALA A 932 -3.80 22.50 -9.07
N VAL A 933 -4.48 21.36 -8.99
CA VAL A 933 -3.99 20.05 -9.47
C VAL A 933 -5.03 19.41 -10.36
N ILE A 934 -4.59 18.55 -11.29
CA ILE A 934 -5.51 17.78 -12.15
C ILE A 934 -5.83 16.38 -11.61
N ALA A 935 -5.06 15.94 -10.60
CA ALA A 935 -5.23 14.68 -9.90
C ALA A 935 -4.84 14.86 -8.43
N PRO A 936 -5.32 14.00 -7.50
CA PRO A 936 -4.90 14.07 -6.11
C PRO A 936 -3.37 14.03 -5.97
N PRO A 937 -2.77 14.91 -5.15
CA PRO A 937 -1.32 14.95 -4.99
C PRO A 937 -0.82 13.67 -4.32
N PRO A 938 0.37 13.17 -4.70
CA PRO A 938 0.98 12.03 -4.03
C PRO A 938 1.37 12.39 -2.58
N GLU A 939 1.77 11.38 -1.82
CA GLU A 939 2.37 11.59 -0.50
C GLU A 939 3.66 12.42 -0.63
N PRO A 940 3.96 13.32 0.33
CA PRO A 940 5.22 14.07 0.32
C PRO A 940 6.41 13.11 0.41
N ALA A 941 7.29 13.16 -0.60
CA ALA A 941 8.52 12.38 -0.63
C ALA A 941 9.67 13.19 -0.01
N THR A 942 10.39 12.57 0.92
CA THR A 942 11.58 13.19 1.53
C THR A 942 12.72 13.24 0.51
N VAL A 943 13.36 14.40 0.38
CA VAL A 943 14.57 14.59 -0.42
C VAL A 943 15.64 15.21 0.46
N VAL A 944 16.82 14.59 0.47
CA VAL A 944 18.04 15.15 1.04
C VAL A 944 18.96 15.52 -0.10
N ALA A 945 19.21 16.82 -0.26
CA ALA A 945 20.06 17.35 -1.31
C ALA A 945 21.36 17.91 -0.71
N ILE A 946 22.49 17.62 -1.35
CA ILE A 946 23.81 18.12 -0.95
C ILE A 946 24.36 18.95 -2.12
N SER A 947 24.70 20.21 -1.86
CA SER A 947 25.25 21.08 -2.91
C SER A 947 26.69 20.71 -3.26
N LYS A 948 26.98 20.60 -4.56
CA LYS A 948 28.35 20.43 -5.07
C LYS A 948 29.23 21.66 -4.83
N THR A 949 28.67 22.86 -4.78
CA THR A 949 29.44 24.12 -4.80
C THR A 949 29.57 24.80 -3.45
N ASP A 950 28.53 24.75 -2.62
CA ASP A 950 28.49 25.53 -1.37
C ASP A 950 28.45 24.66 -0.10
N HIS A 951 28.55 23.34 -0.27
CA HIS A 951 28.57 22.34 0.81
C HIS A 951 27.38 22.41 1.78
N ARG A 952 26.27 23.04 1.37
CA ARG A 952 25.03 23.05 2.17
C ARG A 952 24.25 21.76 1.96
N ILE A 953 23.50 21.38 3.00
CA ILE A 953 22.51 20.30 2.97
C ILE A 953 21.13 20.93 3.06
N LYS A 954 20.21 20.49 2.19
CA LYS A 954 18.81 20.87 2.18
C LYS A 954 17.95 19.62 2.37
N ILE A 955 17.06 19.67 3.35
CA ILE A 955 16.05 18.63 3.59
C ILE A 955 14.69 19.22 3.20
N SER A 956 14.02 18.57 2.28
CA SER A 956 12.78 19.07 1.69
C SER A 956 11.79 17.95 1.43
N ASN A 957 10.53 18.35 1.28
CA ASN A 957 9.52 17.52 0.64
C ASN A 957 9.46 17.86 -0.84
N LEU A 958 9.44 16.82 -1.67
CA LEU A 958 9.18 16.90 -3.09
C LEU A 958 7.79 16.35 -3.39
N ALA A 959 7.01 17.11 -4.16
CA ALA A 959 5.76 16.66 -4.76
C ALA A 959 5.88 16.73 -6.29
N LEU A 960 5.68 15.60 -6.95
CA LEU A 960 5.61 15.48 -8.40
C LEU A 960 4.14 15.28 -8.80
N GLU A 961 3.50 16.35 -9.23
CA GLU A 961 2.07 16.36 -9.52
C GLU A 961 1.80 16.40 -11.02
N PRO A 962 0.77 15.69 -11.50
CA PRO A 962 0.29 15.89 -12.85
C PRO A 962 -0.16 17.34 -13.06
N GLY A 963 0.14 17.90 -14.24
CA GLY A 963 -0.25 19.25 -14.65
C GLY A 963 0.56 20.40 -14.05
N ASN A 964 1.43 20.14 -13.06
CA ASN A 964 2.26 21.15 -12.41
C ASN A 964 3.76 20.85 -12.52
N GLN A 965 4.58 21.88 -12.37
CA GLN A 965 6.01 21.68 -12.13
C GLN A 965 6.21 21.01 -10.77
N ALA A 966 7.24 20.15 -10.67
CA ALA A 966 7.77 19.64 -9.40
C ALA A 966 7.84 20.74 -8.33
N GLN A 967 7.22 20.49 -7.18
CA GLN A 967 7.19 21.42 -6.05
C GLN A 967 8.12 20.92 -4.96
N GLU A 968 9.03 21.77 -4.51
CA GLU A 968 9.94 21.47 -3.41
C GLU A 968 9.69 22.45 -2.26
N THR A 969 9.37 21.94 -1.07
CA THR A 969 9.23 22.76 0.14
C THR A 969 10.30 22.35 1.14
N SER A 970 11.23 23.26 1.46
CA SER A 970 12.29 23.00 2.43
C SER A 970 11.75 22.95 3.86
N ALA A 971 12.06 21.85 4.56
CA ALA A 971 11.91 21.76 6.00
C ALA A 971 13.07 22.47 6.69
N SER A 972 14.31 22.24 6.23
CA SER A 972 15.55 22.75 6.83
C SER A 972 16.65 22.95 5.78
N ILE A 973 17.54 23.94 6.00
CA ILE A 973 18.75 24.21 5.20
C ILE A 973 19.91 24.52 6.15
N THR A 974 21.05 23.84 6.00
CA THR A 974 22.21 23.98 6.92
C THR A 974 23.56 23.90 6.19
N THR A 975 24.60 24.46 6.80
CA THR A 975 26.00 24.37 6.37
C THR A 975 26.83 23.32 7.12
N ASP A 976 26.25 22.66 8.14
CA ASP A 976 26.96 21.64 8.94
C ASP A 976 26.66 20.22 8.40
N THR A 977 27.67 19.63 7.78
CA THR A 977 27.59 18.34 7.08
C THR A 977 27.66 17.11 7.99
N LEU A 978 28.20 17.24 9.20
CA LEU A 978 28.40 16.12 10.13
C LEU A 978 27.34 16.04 11.23
N GLN A 979 26.71 17.18 11.57
CA GLN A 979 25.75 17.24 12.67
C GLN A 979 24.30 16.90 12.27
N SER A 980 23.96 16.94 10.97
CA SER A 980 22.58 17.15 10.52
C SER A 980 21.91 16.00 9.77
N VAL A 981 22.62 14.91 9.41
CA VAL A 981 21.92 13.75 8.82
C VAL A 981 21.25 12.88 9.90
N TYR A 982 21.58 13.13 11.18
CA TYR A 982 20.86 12.63 12.35
C TYR A 982 20.02 13.76 12.94
N GLU A 983 18.79 13.93 12.46
CA GLU A 983 17.84 14.86 13.07
C GLU A 983 17.04 14.14 14.16
N LEU A 984 17.31 14.51 15.40
CA LEU A 984 16.58 14.01 16.55
C LEU A 984 15.44 14.99 16.85
N PRO A 985 14.16 14.62 16.66
CA PRO A 985 13.05 15.52 16.98
C PRO A 985 13.03 15.75 18.50
N VAL A 986 13.32 16.98 18.89
CA VAL A 986 13.39 17.39 20.30
C VAL A 986 12.52 18.61 20.54
N SER A 987 11.96 18.72 21.75
CA SER A 987 11.18 19.90 22.11
C SER A 987 12.05 21.16 22.08
N ARG A 988 11.43 22.31 21.75
CA ARG A 988 12.11 23.62 21.67
C ARG A 988 12.89 23.96 22.94
N ALA A 989 12.40 23.56 24.11
CA ALA A 989 13.09 23.75 25.39
C ALA A 989 14.41 22.95 25.49
N LEU A 990 14.42 21.69 25.02
CA LEU A 990 15.62 20.85 25.00
C LEU A 990 16.63 21.38 23.97
N HIS A 991 16.15 21.82 22.80
CA HIS A 991 16.96 22.52 21.80
C HIS A 991 17.64 23.76 22.41
N TYR A 992 16.89 24.63 23.12
CA TYR A 992 17.46 25.80 23.80
C TYR A 992 18.46 25.45 24.92
N CYS A 993 18.21 24.40 25.72
CA CYS A 993 19.17 24.00 26.77
C CYS A 993 20.52 23.59 26.16
N ARG A 994 20.49 22.93 24.99
CA ARG A 994 21.70 22.46 24.29
C ARG A 994 22.57 23.59 23.73
N HIS A 995 21.99 24.75 23.42
CA HIS A 995 22.70 25.86 22.77
C HIS A 995 23.09 27.03 23.68
N HIS A 996 22.45 27.24 24.84
CA HIS A 996 22.67 28.47 25.62
C HIS A 996 23.27 28.30 27.02
N SER A 997 22.88 27.29 27.83
CA SER A 997 23.43 27.09 29.19
C SER A 997 22.84 25.85 29.87
N ALA A 998 23.72 25.01 30.45
CA ALA A 998 23.36 23.76 31.12
C ALA A 998 22.57 23.97 32.43
N ASP A 999 22.67 25.15 33.02
CA ASP A 999 22.10 25.53 34.31
C ASP A 999 20.58 25.81 34.25
N ARG A 1000 19.98 25.76 33.05
CA ARG A 1000 18.51 25.76 32.87
C ARG A 1000 17.90 24.37 32.66
N CYS A 1001 18.72 23.31 32.63
CA CYS A 1001 18.23 21.94 32.51
C CYS A 1001 17.75 21.43 33.87
N ALA A 1002 16.45 21.55 34.14
CA ALA A 1002 15.81 20.92 35.30
C ALA A 1002 15.15 19.60 34.90
N VAL A 1003 15.95 18.58 34.54
CA VAL A 1003 15.58 17.17 34.69
C VAL A 1003 16.86 16.38 34.93
N SER A 1004 17.04 15.88 36.15
CA SER A 1004 17.96 14.78 36.43
C SER A 1004 17.40 13.53 35.76
N LEU A 1005 18.06 13.01 34.73
CA LEU A 1005 17.83 11.65 34.24
C LEU A 1005 18.22 10.67 35.37
N PRO A 1006 17.34 9.74 35.79
CA PRO A 1006 17.73 8.57 36.58
C PRO A 1006 18.67 7.64 35.79
#